data_AF-A0A1M3QYN4-F1
#
_entry.id   AF-A0A1M3QYN4-F1
#
_cell.length_a   1.000
_cell.length_b   1.000
_cell.length_c   1.000
_cell.angle_alpha   90.00
_cell.angle_beta   90.00
_cell.angle_gamma   90.00
#
_symmetry.space_group_name_H-M   'P 1'
#
loop_
_entity.id
_entity.type
_entity.pdbx_description
1 polymer ?
#
loop_
_entity_poly.entity_id
_entity_poly.type
_entity_poly.pdbx_seq_one_letter_code
_entity_poly.pdbx_strand_id
1 'polypeptide(L)'
;MLISVNLSAQVKPDFNVAAFGKIRYWNAANNTVGIPVTFAAFNNLADQDTFNIGMMWWEPRDIQRVEIQYAQKPSSKTLEAQLQYWQETWPQEPPHMPTIDDLDDDPWKGKWITAATAVEVNGNKIVYYFKPMTEDENKNANFLPEPVTYRRAVKLRLIYPQKPTAITAMNIFSMSQLINKFVRIEMGVDKKLKENRDISIEVFNGHVKNIKGWNTGSGDKRTGSNSFRINFNNNSKGIIADISATKELLPGSNDETIVTVRSLSGTYSFSIDDLEKEPVYIPYYNVYISKADDPAHFSPGIVKGKTIRERIPEVPEQSYDRARNEIPHLDPWKNQYGNKIYLPLATDGNWQKFAVEWGGDIFLNKRETKAQGKELARCNWNGTILSWKFGAGNTPDFERNQQDCQMSFSDDYIPVIRSVWRKDGLIYNQEFVATMLSGPLSPFDAARDEQTPAVLLVKFVVSNPTAIAKQANIWLKANGAVTGLSNQHNFLMDDIGGQKFVRCFIQSSNGNASIDEVSGNRTVKQSLSLAPNSSTEVFFYFPFVGDLTEKDQVAIASLNYEKERNKVAAYWREVVNKNLLFNVPERKFNEMAKAVIPHIRMSATKDPKSGLFMVPASSLGYGVYANEACYQTFLLDRMGDFNTSAAYLNTFVQLQGTRSLPGDFTGSQQDVYYGVRVDSVYDQTFNGYNMHHSVTLWALSRHYLNAKNNEWLKANASSMKRAADWLIKQRSHSMTRDENNEPVRHYGLLPAGVLEDPEDWQHWYTTNAYGYIAIKTMAKAFEQAGLPEAAHYKNEAAAFYKDIRRSVEIASEHCPVIRLRNGTYVPYVPIRPYQRFRYFGVKKRAYYERYKKNIYPTLRLSATREVLYGPIVLIKNGIISADEPMADWILNDWEDNITMSTSLNLNAHGWVDDEYWFSRGGMVFQANLQNPVPVYLSKQDIPAAIRGVYNNFVSCLYPEVNVFTEEYRKWVNASGPFYKIPDESRAIQVISEMLVLEKEKELLLAAGTPRRWLEPGQHIELINAFTEYGQLHYTIQPGKIAETIEADIDLTKVDCPSVQLFIRAPFQKPIKSVILNGAPWQHWDAVKERITIPAGKRSRLVVSY
;
A
#
# COMPACT_ATOMS: atom_id res chain seq x y z
N MET A 1 -0.27 -28.60 -52.41
CA MET A 1 -1.48 -29.37 -52.05
C MET A 1 -2.20 -28.63 -50.94
N LEU A 2 -3.37 -28.09 -51.27
CA LEU A 2 -4.28 -27.39 -50.34
C LEU A 2 -4.88 -28.42 -49.39
N ILE A 3 -4.49 -28.37 -48.12
CA ILE A 3 -5.25 -29.03 -47.05
C ILE A 3 -6.33 -28.04 -46.63
N SER A 4 -7.53 -28.25 -47.17
CA SER A 4 -8.76 -27.62 -46.69
C SER A 4 -9.00 -28.08 -45.26
N VAL A 5 -8.73 -27.22 -44.28
CA VAL A 5 -9.20 -27.42 -42.91
C VAL A 5 -10.71 -27.20 -42.93
N ASN A 6 -11.44 -28.30 -42.77
CA ASN A 6 -12.89 -28.32 -42.64
C ASN A 6 -13.26 -27.70 -41.28
N LEU A 7 -13.46 -26.38 -41.24
CA LEU A 7 -14.03 -25.66 -40.10
C LEU A 7 -15.54 -25.92 -40.05
N SER A 8 -15.94 -27.05 -39.47
CA SER A 8 -17.33 -27.29 -39.10
C SER A 8 -17.75 -26.29 -38.01
N ALA A 9 -18.73 -25.44 -38.35
CA ALA A 9 -19.56 -24.60 -37.45
C ALA A 9 -18.87 -23.91 -36.25
N GLN A 10 -17.59 -23.53 -36.35
CA GLN A 10 -16.96 -22.66 -35.35
C GLN A 10 -17.33 -21.21 -35.62
N VAL A 11 -17.99 -20.60 -34.65
CA VAL A 11 -18.31 -19.17 -34.57
C VAL A 11 -17.07 -18.34 -34.95
N LYS A 12 -17.18 -17.50 -35.98
CA LYS A 12 -16.07 -16.64 -36.42
C LYS A 12 -16.09 -15.30 -35.66
N PRO A 13 -14.97 -14.83 -35.10
CA PRO A 13 -14.89 -13.50 -34.51
C PRO A 13 -15.07 -12.42 -35.58
N ASP A 14 -15.93 -11.44 -35.30
CA ASP A 14 -16.33 -10.38 -36.22
C ASP A 14 -16.43 -8.99 -35.57
N PHE A 15 -15.97 -8.84 -34.32
CA PHE A 15 -15.98 -7.57 -33.61
C PHE A 15 -14.79 -6.67 -33.98
N ASN A 16 -15.06 -5.49 -34.57
CA ASN A 16 -14.04 -4.52 -34.97
C ASN A 16 -13.71 -3.53 -33.84
N VAL A 17 -12.59 -3.74 -33.16
CA VAL A 17 -12.11 -2.89 -32.04
C VAL A 17 -11.49 -1.57 -32.49
N ALA A 18 -11.27 -1.35 -33.79
CA ALA A 18 -10.71 -0.09 -34.30
C ALA A 18 -11.58 1.13 -33.94
N ALA A 19 -12.90 0.96 -33.87
CA ALA A 19 -13.85 2.03 -33.51
C ALA A 19 -13.69 2.54 -32.07
N PHE A 20 -13.02 1.77 -31.21
CA PHE A 20 -12.81 2.09 -29.79
C PHE A 20 -11.34 2.45 -29.49
N GLY A 21 -10.51 2.59 -30.52
CA GLY A 21 -9.12 3.03 -30.43
C GLY A 21 -8.92 4.44 -30.99
N LYS A 22 -7.69 4.93 -30.90
CA LYS A 22 -7.25 6.19 -31.51
C LYS A 22 -6.18 5.91 -32.57
N ILE A 23 -6.37 6.45 -33.77
CA ILE A 23 -5.38 6.34 -34.86
C ILE A 23 -4.16 7.18 -34.49
N ARG A 24 -2.98 6.58 -34.64
CA ARG A 24 -1.70 7.18 -34.25
C ARG A 24 -0.64 7.00 -35.34
N TYR A 25 0.27 7.97 -35.37
CA TYR A 25 1.53 7.95 -36.11
C TYR A 25 2.69 8.15 -35.13
N TRP A 26 3.80 7.42 -35.30
CA TRP A 26 4.98 7.51 -34.44
C TRP A 26 6.18 8.00 -35.25
N ASN A 27 6.65 9.22 -35.00
CA ASN A 27 7.92 9.71 -35.55
C ASN A 27 9.14 9.13 -34.80
N ALA A 28 10.32 9.22 -35.41
CA ALA A 28 11.56 8.72 -34.81
C ALA A 28 11.90 9.47 -33.51
N ALA A 29 11.91 8.71 -32.41
CA ALA A 29 12.38 9.01 -31.05
C ALA A 29 11.71 10.19 -30.30
N ASN A 30 10.78 9.85 -29.37
CA ASN A 30 10.44 10.54 -28.10
C ASN A 30 8.94 10.55 -27.75
N ASN A 31 8.05 10.09 -28.64
CA ASN A 31 6.63 9.97 -28.33
C ASN A 31 6.16 8.51 -28.42
N THR A 32 6.20 7.79 -27.31
CA THR A 32 5.79 6.38 -27.21
C THR A 32 4.28 6.20 -27.40
N VAL A 33 3.47 7.16 -26.96
CA VAL A 33 1.99 7.15 -27.09
C VAL A 33 1.53 7.45 -28.54
N GLY A 34 2.39 8.08 -29.34
CA GLY A 34 2.14 8.42 -30.73
C GLY A 34 1.29 9.68 -30.88
N ILE A 35 1.38 10.31 -32.05
CA ILE A 35 0.69 11.54 -32.41
C ILE A 35 -0.68 11.19 -33.00
N PRO A 36 -1.80 11.79 -32.53
CA PRO A 36 -3.10 11.62 -33.17
C PRO A 36 -3.04 12.03 -34.64
N VAL A 37 -3.60 11.22 -35.54
CA VAL A 37 -3.60 11.51 -36.97
C VAL A 37 -4.88 11.00 -37.64
N THR A 38 -5.34 11.67 -38.70
CA THR A 38 -6.40 11.17 -39.60
C THR A 38 -5.79 10.48 -40.81
N PHE A 39 -6.53 9.60 -41.49
CA PHE A 39 -6.03 8.99 -42.74
C PHE A 39 -5.64 10.04 -43.79
N ALA A 40 -6.43 11.10 -43.94
CA ALA A 40 -6.14 12.19 -44.85
C ALA A 40 -4.81 12.90 -44.50
N ALA A 41 -4.60 13.22 -43.22
CA ALA A 41 -3.36 13.84 -42.76
C ALA A 41 -2.15 12.91 -42.95
N PHE A 42 -2.30 11.62 -42.63
CA PHE A 42 -1.25 10.62 -42.83
C PHE A 42 -0.87 10.44 -44.31
N ASN A 43 -1.86 10.32 -45.20
CA ASN A 43 -1.65 10.16 -46.63
C ASN A 43 -0.95 11.39 -47.26
N ASN A 44 -1.10 12.56 -46.64
CA ASN A 44 -0.48 13.82 -47.06
C ASN A 44 0.86 14.12 -46.38
N LEU A 45 1.37 13.23 -45.52
CA LEU A 45 2.72 13.40 -44.96
C LEU A 45 3.75 13.49 -46.10
N ALA A 46 4.75 14.36 -45.90
CA ALA A 46 5.93 14.45 -46.75
C ALA A 46 6.68 13.09 -46.77
N ASP A 47 7.48 12.85 -47.80
CA ASP A 47 8.26 11.62 -47.93
C ASP A 47 9.26 11.46 -46.77
N GLN A 48 9.34 10.23 -46.25
CA GLN A 48 10.16 9.83 -45.11
C GLN A 48 10.78 8.46 -45.39
N ASP A 49 11.88 8.14 -44.72
CA ASP A 49 12.56 6.83 -44.84
C ASP A 49 11.67 5.66 -44.43
N THR A 50 10.69 5.90 -43.55
CA THR A 50 9.75 4.87 -43.12
C THR A 50 8.43 5.51 -42.73
N PHE A 51 7.33 4.95 -43.22
CA PHE A 51 5.98 5.37 -42.87
C PHE A 51 5.37 4.41 -41.87
N ASN A 52 4.66 4.90 -40.87
CA ASN A 52 3.94 4.02 -39.96
C ASN A 52 2.62 4.62 -39.48
N ILE A 53 1.60 3.78 -39.37
CA ILE A 53 0.28 4.18 -38.88
C ILE A 53 -0.33 3.00 -38.15
N GLY A 54 -1.07 3.28 -37.10
CA GLY A 54 -1.63 2.25 -36.25
C GLY A 54 -2.72 2.74 -35.34
N MET A 55 -3.04 1.91 -34.36
CA MET A 55 -4.12 2.12 -33.41
C MET A 55 -3.59 1.96 -32.00
N MET A 56 -4.07 2.80 -31.08
CA MET A 56 -3.83 2.70 -29.64
C MET A 56 -5.15 2.63 -28.89
N TRP A 57 -5.20 1.78 -27.86
CA TRP A 57 -6.26 1.68 -26.87
C TRP A 57 -5.69 1.93 -25.48
N TRP A 58 -6.55 2.34 -24.56
CA TRP A 58 -6.19 2.48 -23.14
C TRP A 58 -6.23 1.16 -22.37
N GLU A 59 -6.89 0.15 -22.93
CA GLU A 59 -7.01 -1.19 -22.36
C GLU A 59 -6.54 -2.20 -23.42
N PRO A 60 -5.77 -3.23 -23.05
CA PRO A 60 -5.20 -4.17 -24.01
C PRO A 60 -6.29 -4.97 -24.72
N ARG A 61 -6.12 -5.19 -26.04
CA ARG A 61 -7.07 -5.91 -26.90
C ARG A 61 -6.49 -7.23 -27.37
N ASP A 62 -7.28 -8.31 -27.34
CA ASP A 62 -6.91 -9.63 -27.90
C ASP A 62 -7.18 -9.64 -29.42
N ILE A 63 -6.21 -9.15 -30.21
CA ILE A 63 -6.37 -8.91 -31.65
C ILE A 63 -6.14 -10.19 -32.46
N GLN A 64 -7.11 -10.54 -33.32
CA GLN A 64 -7.07 -11.71 -34.18
C GLN A 64 -6.53 -11.40 -35.59
N ARG A 65 -7.00 -10.30 -36.20
CA ARG A 65 -6.61 -9.92 -37.57
C ARG A 65 -6.72 -8.43 -37.79
N VAL A 66 -5.97 -7.92 -38.77
CA VAL A 66 -5.98 -6.52 -39.19
C VAL A 66 -6.31 -6.45 -40.68
N GLU A 67 -7.26 -5.60 -41.05
CA GLU A 67 -7.68 -5.37 -42.43
C GLU A 67 -7.46 -3.91 -42.81
N ILE A 68 -6.73 -3.68 -43.90
CA ILE A 68 -6.44 -2.34 -44.42
C ILE A 68 -7.08 -2.16 -45.77
N GLN A 69 -7.87 -1.10 -45.88
CA GLN A 69 -8.50 -0.68 -47.13
C GLN A 69 -7.65 0.44 -47.74
N TYR A 70 -7.28 0.26 -49.00
CA TYR A 70 -6.52 1.23 -49.79
C TYR A 70 -7.42 1.87 -50.86
N ALA A 71 -7.08 3.10 -51.24
CA ALA A 71 -7.82 3.86 -52.26
C ALA A 71 -7.78 3.17 -53.64
N GLN A 72 -6.69 2.45 -53.91
CA GLN A 72 -6.47 1.68 -55.14
C GLN A 72 -5.68 0.41 -54.84
N LYS A 73 -5.41 -0.40 -55.86
CA LYS A 73 -4.61 -1.64 -55.71
C LYS A 73 -3.26 -1.31 -55.03
N PRO A 74 -2.84 -2.04 -53.98
CA PRO A 74 -1.58 -1.79 -53.27
C PRO A 74 -0.38 -1.90 -54.21
N SER A 75 0.57 -0.97 -54.11
CA SER A 75 1.86 -1.08 -54.82
C SER A 75 2.68 -2.25 -54.26
N SER A 76 3.67 -2.74 -55.02
CA SER A 76 4.62 -3.77 -54.54
C SER A 76 5.25 -3.38 -53.21
N LYS A 77 5.59 -2.10 -53.05
CA LYS A 77 6.15 -1.52 -51.83
C LYS A 77 5.17 -1.44 -50.67
N THR A 78 3.87 -1.28 -50.95
CA THR A 78 2.83 -1.37 -49.92
C THR A 78 2.69 -2.82 -49.41
N LEU A 79 2.96 -3.81 -50.26
CA LEU A 79 2.93 -5.23 -49.87
C LEU A 79 4.13 -5.64 -48.98
N GLU A 80 5.20 -4.84 -48.94
CA GLU A 80 6.35 -5.04 -48.05
C GLU A 80 6.07 -4.58 -46.60
N ALA A 81 4.85 -4.15 -46.28
CA ALA A 81 4.51 -3.64 -44.96
C ALA A 81 4.56 -4.72 -43.88
N GLN A 82 5.11 -4.35 -42.71
CA GLN A 82 5.21 -5.22 -41.55
C GLN A 82 4.21 -4.80 -40.47
N LEU A 83 3.49 -5.75 -39.91
CA LEU A 83 2.62 -5.52 -38.76
C LEU A 83 3.44 -5.67 -37.47
N GLN A 84 3.39 -4.65 -36.62
CA GLN A 84 4.00 -4.66 -35.29
C GLN A 84 2.95 -4.48 -34.19
N TYR A 85 3.19 -5.09 -33.04
CA TYR A 85 2.43 -4.85 -31.82
C TYR A 85 3.37 -4.42 -30.69
N TRP A 86 2.82 -3.69 -29.73
CA TRP A 86 3.55 -3.28 -28.54
C TRP A 86 3.50 -4.36 -27.47
N GLN A 87 4.64 -4.61 -26.85
CA GLN A 87 4.83 -5.68 -25.89
C GLN A 87 5.79 -5.22 -24.79
N GLU A 88 5.43 -5.46 -23.54
CA GLU A 88 6.36 -5.41 -22.40
C GLU A 88 6.32 -6.72 -21.61
N THR A 89 5.12 -7.12 -21.16
CA THR A 89 4.93 -8.21 -20.19
C THR A 89 4.09 -9.36 -20.72
N TRP A 90 3.28 -9.16 -21.77
CA TRP A 90 2.46 -10.23 -22.35
C TRP A 90 3.25 -11.16 -23.31
N PRO A 91 3.02 -12.48 -23.28
CA PRO A 91 2.29 -13.25 -22.27
C PRO A 91 2.95 -13.24 -20.90
N GLN A 92 2.14 -13.31 -19.84
CA GLN A 92 2.62 -13.34 -18.46
C GLN A 92 2.97 -14.76 -18.01
N GLU A 93 3.73 -14.88 -16.92
CA GLU A 93 4.01 -16.18 -16.30
C GLU A 93 2.70 -16.89 -15.86
N PRO A 94 2.66 -18.23 -15.88
CA PRO A 94 1.55 -18.98 -15.32
C PRO A 94 1.31 -18.67 -13.82
N PRO A 95 0.04 -18.68 -13.36
CA PRO A 95 -0.29 -18.40 -11.96
C PRO A 95 0.31 -19.47 -11.02
N HIS A 96 0.83 -19.04 -9.87
CA HIS A 96 1.40 -19.91 -8.83
C HIS A 96 1.04 -19.41 -7.42
N MET A 97 0.91 -20.32 -6.45
CA MET A 97 0.63 -19.96 -5.05
C MET A 97 1.89 -19.50 -4.31
N PRO A 98 1.76 -18.63 -3.28
CA PRO A 98 0.52 -18.02 -2.81
C PRO A 98 0.10 -16.76 -3.59
N THR A 99 0.96 -16.26 -4.49
CA THR A 99 0.86 -14.93 -5.09
C THR A 99 1.38 -14.94 -6.52
N ILE A 100 0.91 -14.00 -7.35
CA ILE A 100 1.52 -13.68 -8.63
C ILE A 100 1.66 -12.15 -8.76
N ASP A 101 2.74 -11.73 -9.42
CA ASP A 101 2.92 -10.34 -9.83
C ASP A 101 2.23 -10.15 -11.17
N ASP A 102 0.96 -9.74 -11.10
CA ASP A 102 0.08 -9.62 -12.25
C ASP A 102 0.30 -8.28 -12.98
N LEU A 103 1.38 -8.27 -13.76
CA LEU A 103 1.84 -7.13 -14.55
C LEU A 103 0.80 -6.67 -15.58
N ASP A 104 0.90 -5.44 -16.06
CA ASP A 104 0.08 -4.91 -17.15
C ASP A 104 0.97 -4.16 -18.15
N ASP A 105 0.68 -4.30 -19.45
CA ASP A 105 1.31 -3.49 -20.49
C ASP A 105 0.67 -2.09 -20.51
N ASP A 106 1.50 -1.06 -20.70
CA ASP A 106 1.06 0.32 -20.84
C ASP A 106 1.57 0.98 -22.15
N PRO A 107 1.00 2.11 -22.58
CA PRO A 107 1.40 2.79 -23.81
C PRO A 107 2.82 3.39 -23.82
N TRP A 108 3.49 3.50 -22.68
CA TRP A 108 4.78 4.16 -22.52
C TRP A 108 5.95 3.18 -22.43
N LYS A 109 5.83 2.13 -21.62
CA LYS A 109 6.86 1.09 -21.41
C LYS A 109 6.63 -0.11 -22.32
N GLY A 110 7.69 -0.58 -22.96
CA GLY A 110 7.63 -1.68 -23.91
C GLY A 110 8.51 -1.49 -25.14
N LYS A 111 8.36 -2.43 -26.07
CA LYS A 111 9.01 -2.45 -27.36
C LYS A 111 8.05 -2.86 -28.46
N TRP A 112 8.36 -2.44 -29.69
CA TRP A 112 7.64 -2.89 -30.87
C TRP A 112 8.18 -4.25 -31.33
N ILE A 113 7.30 -5.23 -31.46
CA ILE A 113 7.62 -6.58 -31.97
C ILE A 113 6.97 -6.75 -33.34
N THR A 114 7.75 -7.18 -34.34
CA THR A 114 7.22 -7.55 -35.65
C THR A 114 6.53 -8.90 -35.55
N ALA A 115 5.24 -8.93 -35.84
CA ALA A 115 4.45 -10.15 -35.76
C ALA A 115 4.69 -11.05 -36.98
N ALA A 116 4.71 -12.37 -36.75
CA ALA A 116 4.66 -13.33 -37.84
C ALA A 116 3.24 -13.36 -38.41
N THR A 117 3.06 -12.92 -39.66
CA THR A 117 1.75 -12.84 -40.31
C THR A 117 1.64 -13.68 -41.59
N ALA A 118 0.44 -14.18 -41.87
CA ALA A 118 0.00 -14.56 -43.21
C ALA A 118 -0.78 -13.39 -43.81
N VAL A 119 -0.53 -13.06 -45.08
CA VAL A 119 -1.09 -11.88 -45.75
C VAL A 119 -1.95 -12.31 -46.93
N GLU A 120 -3.20 -11.86 -46.97
CA GLU A 120 -4.12 -12.05 -48.09
C GLU A 120 -4.40 -10.71 -48.78
N VAL A 121 -4.31 -10.69 -50.11
CA VAL A 121 -4.55 -9.48 -50.93
C VAL A 121 -5.82 -9.67 -51.75
N ASN A 122 -6.85 -8.90 -51.43
CA ASN A 122 -8.18 -8.97 -52.04
C ASN A 122 -8.49 -7.63 -52.73
N GLY A 123 -8.05 -7.49 -53.98
CA GLY A 123 -8.23 -6.25 -54.74
C GLY A 123 -7.46 -5.07 -54.14
N ASN A 124 -8.17 -4.11 -53.57
CA ASN A 124 -7.62 -2.95 -52.85
C ASN A 124 -7.61 -3.12 -51.31
N LYS A 125 -7.88 -4.32 -50.80
CA LYS A 125 -7.85 -4.66 -49.37
C LYS A 125 -6.72 -5.65 -49.08
N ILE A 126 -5.99 -5.44 -47.97
CA ILE A 126 -5.02 -6.40 -47.43
C ILE A 126 -5.49 -6.88 -46.06
N VAL A 127 -5.41 -8.19 -45.82
CA VAL A 127 -5.72 -8.81 -44.52
C VAL A 127 -4.47 -9.48 -43.95
N TYR A 128 -4.14 -9.13 -42.71
CA TYR A 128 -3.05 -9.73 -41.93
C TYR A 128 -3.65 -10.66 -40.87
N TYR A 129 -3.31 -11.94 -40.94
CA TYR A 129 -3.61 -12.94 -39.91
C TYR A 129 -2.35 -13.30 -39.14
N PHE A 130 -2.42 -13.39 -37.82
CA PHE A 130 -1.28 -13.83 -37.03
C PHE A 130 -1.04 -15.33 -37.21
N LYS A 131 0.21 -15.71 -37.47
CA LYS A 131 0.67 -17.08 -37.36
C LYS A 131 0.76 -17.48 -35.87
N PRO A 132 0.75 -18.79 -35.55
CA PRO A 132 1.02 -19.25 -34.19
C PRO A 132 2.29 -18.61 -33.63
N MET A 133 2.19 -17.99 -32.45
CA MET A 133 3.30 -17.27 -31.82
C MET A 133 4.45 -18.21 -31.46
N THR A 134 5.69 -17.77 -31.67
CA THR A 134 6.92 -18.51 -31.35
C THR A 134 7.83 -17.70 -30.43
N GLU A 135 8.80 -18.37 -29.80
CA GLU A 135 9.83 -17.72 -28.96
C GLU A 135 10.80 -16.83 -29.76
N ASP A 136 10.87 -17.01 -31.08
CA ASP A 136 11.62 -16.11 -31.96
C ASP A 136 10.92 -14.77 -32.12
N GLU A 137 9.57 -14.77 -32.17
CA GLU A 137 8.77 -13.54 -32.21
C GLU A 137 8.71 -12.88 -30.83
N ASN A 138 8.34 -13.64 -29.80
CA ASN A 138 8.16 -13.15 -28.43
C ASN A 138 8.74 -14.14 -27.44
N LYS A 139 9.75 -13.72 -26.67
CA LYS A 139 10.46 -14.57 -25.71
C LYS A 139 9.57 -15.15 -24.60
N ASN A 140 8.42 -14.53 -24.34
CA ASN A 140 7.46 -15.02 -23.35
C ASN A 140 6.42 -15.99 -23.95
N ALA A 141 6.56 -16.40 -25.22
CA ALA A 141 5.59 -17.28 -25.88
C ALA A 141 5.45 -18.64 -25.19
N ASN A 142 6.52 -19.14 -24.57
CA ASN A 142 6.54 -20.40 -23.83
C ASN A 142 5.75 -20.39 -22.52
N PHE A 143 5.32 -19.22 -22.03
CA PHE A 143 4.43 -19.14 -20.87
C PHE A 143 3.00 -19.55 -21.22
N LEU A 144 2.59 -19.41 -22.48
CA LEU A 144 1.27 -19.88 -22.92
C LEU A 144 1.24 -21.41 -23.00
N PRO A 145 0.11 -22.05 -22.68
CA PRO A 145 -0.01 -23.51 -22.74
C PRO A 145 0.06 -24.05 -24.18
N GLU A 146 -0.27 -23.24 -25.18
CA GLU A 146 -0.23 -23.59 -26.60
C GLU A 146 0.02 -22.34 -27.46
N PRO A 147 0.66 -22.47 -28.65
CA PRO A 147 0.85 -21.36 -29.57
C PRO A 147 -0.47 -20.71 -30.00
N VAL A 148 -0.58 -19.38 -29.85
CA VAL A 148 -1.81 -18.63 -30.14
C VAL A 148 -1.73 -17.85 -31.46
N THR A 149 -2.86 -17.69 -32.11
CA THR A 149 -3.05 -16.93 -33.38
C THR A 149 -3.69 -15.56 -33.16
N TYR A 150 -3.55 -15.01 -31.94
CA TYR A 150 -3.92 -13.64 -31.61
C TYR A 150 -2.75 -12.96 -30.89
N ARG A 151 -2.77 -11.62 -30.80
CA ARG A 151 -1.83 -10.84 -29.97
C ARG A 151 -2.59 -9.95 -29.02
N ARG A 152 -2.22 -9.95 -27.74
CA ARG A 152 -2.77 -9.00 -26.77
C ARG A 152 -1.88 -7.77 -26.71
N ALA A 153 -2.42 -6.60 -27.05
CA ALA A 153 -1.62 -5.37 -27.08
C ALA A 153 -2.46 -4.11 -26.80
N VAL A 154 -1.82 -3.09 -26.23
CA VAL A 154 -2.40 -1.74 -26.04
C VAL A 154 -2.27 -0.87 -27.29
N LYS A 155 -1.35 -1.21 -28.21
CA LYS A 155 -1.21 -0.54 -29.51
C LYS A 155 -0.56 -1.46 -30.55
N LEU A 156 -0.90 -1.24 -31.81
CA LEU A 156 -0.33 -1.91 -32.98
C LEU A 156 -0.06 -0.90 -34.08
N ARG A 157 0.84 -1.20 -35.02
CA ARG A 157 1.11 -0.36 -36.19
C ARG A 157 1.54 -1.17 -37.40
N LEU A 158 1.31 -0.63 -38.58
CA LEU A 158 1.95 -1.04 -39.82
C LEU A 158 3.17 -0.17 -40.07
N ILE A 159 4.27 -0.79 -40.48
CA ILE A 159 5.47 -0.12 -40.96
C ILE A 159 5.61 -0.37 -42.45
N TYR A 160 5.76 0.71 -43.22
CA TYR A 160 5.98 0.69 -44.65
C TYR A 160 7.38 1.23 -44.95
N PRO A 161 8.17 0.56 -45.82
CA PRO A 161 9.51 1.00 -46.17
C PRO A 161 9.55 2.31 -46.98
N GLN A 162 8.40 2.76 -47.48
CA GLN A 162 8.22 4.03 -48.20
C GLN A 162 6.74 4.42 -48.15
N LYS A 163 6.38 5.55 -48.75
CA LYS A 163 5.00 6.04 -48.80
C LYS A 163 4.06 4.96 -49.35
N PRO A 164 3.04 4.52 -48.58
CA PRO A 164 2.12 3.49 -49.03
C PRO A 164 1.11 4.06 -50.04
N THR A 165 0.44 3.16 -50.77
CA THR A 165 -0.84 3.51 -51.40
C THR A 165 -1.76 4.14 -50.33
N ALA A 166 -2.51 5.19 -50.68
CA ALA A 166 -3.33 5.92 -49.72
C ALA A 166 -4.31 4.99 -48.98
N ILE A 167 -4.32 5.07 -47.65
CA ILE A 167 -5.18 4.26 -46.76
C ILE A 167 -6.52 4.99 -46.58
N THR A 168 -7.62 4.25 -46.69
CA THR A 168 -8.98 4.79 -46.50
C THR A 168 -9.69 4.21 -45.27
N ALA A 169 -9.31 3.02 -44.82
CA ALA A 169 -9.79 2.45 -43.56
C ALA A 169 -8.80 1.43 -42.96
N MET A 170 -8.86 1.30 -41.63
CA MET A 170 -8.15 0.28 -40.85
C MET A 170 -9.16 -0.38 -39.92
N ASN A 171 -9.46 -1.65 -40.17
CA ASN A 171 -10.34 -2.47 -39.32
C ASN A 171 -9.48 -3.48 -38.55
N ILE A 172 -9.76 -3.66 -37.27
CA ILE A 172 -8.98 -4.50 -36.38
C ILE A 172 -9.96 -5.39 -35.64
N PHE A 173 -9.91 -6.69 -35.90
CA PHE A 173 -10.87 -7.63 -35.34
C PHE A 173 -10.25 -8.35 -34.14
N SER A 174 -10.98 -8.38 -33.04
CA SER A 174 -10.56 -9.08 -31.82
C SER A 174 -11.17 -10.47 -31.72
N MET A 175 -10.79 -11.21 -30.69
CA MET A 175 -11.33 -12.53 -30.33
C MET A 175 -12.71 -12.44 -29.67
N SER A 176 -13.63 -11.72 -30.31
CA SER A 176 -15.00 -11.48 -29.84
C SER A 176 -15.98 -11.48 -31.02
N GLN A 177 -17.23 -11.85 -30.76
CA GLN A 177 -18.31 -11.83 -31.75
C GLN A 177 -19.37 -10.80 -31.39
N LEU A 178 -20.08 -10.27 -32.38
CA LEU A 178 -21.25 -9.44 -32.15
C LEU A 178 -22.51 -10.30 -31.97
N ILE A 179 -23.28 -10.01 -30.92
CA ILE A 179 -24.58 -10.61 -30.62
C ILE A 179 -25.64 -9.52 -30.41
N ASN A 180 -26.90 -9.87 -30.62
CA ASN A 180 -28.01 -8.95 -30.38
C ASN A 180 -28.59 -9.14 -28.98
N LYS A 181 -28.83 -8.03 -28.27
CA LYS A 181 -29.41 -8.03 -26.92
C LYS A 181 -30.51 -6.99 -26.81
N PHE A 182 -31.64 -7.39 -26.25
CA PHE A 182 -32.73 -6.47 -25.92
C PHE A 182 -32.74 -6.27 -24.41
N VAL A 183 -32.53 -5.03 -23.98
CA VAL A 183 -32.43 -4.67 -22.56
C VAL A 183 -33.58 -3.76 -22.19
N ARG A 184 -34.27 -4.06 -21.10
CA ARG A 184 -35.25 -3.17 -20.48
C ARG A 184 -34.59 -2.40 -19.34
N ILE A 185 -34.67 -1.07 -19.42
CA ILE A 185 -34.18 -0.16 -18.38
C ILE A 185 -35.41 0.49 -17.76
N GLU A 186 -35.79 -0.01 -16.59
CA GLU A 186 -36.94 0.41 -15.82
C GLU A 186 -36.52 1.43 -14.75
N MET A 187 -37.22 2.55 -14.65
CA MET A 187 -36.90 3.67 -13.77
C MET A 187 -38.12 4.05 -12.92
N GLY A 188 -37.89 4.51 -11.69
CA GLY A 188 -38.98 4.87 -10.78
C GLY A 188 -39.59 3.67 -10.06
N VAL A 189 -38.77 2.64 -9.80
CA VAL A 189 -39.23 1.31 -9.39
C VAL A 189 -39.52 1.17 -7.89
N ASP A 190 -38.67 1.74 -7.03
CA ASP A 190 -38.81 1.74 -5.57
C ASP A 190 -39.43 3.05 -5.09
N LYS A 191 -38.90 4.18 -5.57
CA LYS A 191 -39.41 5.52 -5.26
C LYS A 191 -40.19 6.10 -6.45
N LYS A 192 -41.37 6.64 -6.20
CA LYS A 192 -42.19 7.28 -7.24
C LYS A 192 -41.50 8.53 -7.78
N LEU A 193 -41.35 8.61 -9.11
CA LEU A 193 -40.82 9.78 -9.80
C LEU A 193 -41.96 10.63 -10.35
N LYS A 194 -41.90 11.95 -10.14
CA LYS A 194 -42.89 12.91 -10.65
C LYS A 194 -42.41 13.69 -11.86
N GLU A 195 -41.12 13.97 -11.93
CA GLU A 195 -40.53 14.88 -12.91
C GLU A 195 -40.24 14.19 -14.24
N ASN A 196 -40.32 14.93 -15.33
CA ASN A 196 -39.89 14.46 -16.65
C ASN A 196 -38.37 14.26 -16.66
N ARG A 197 -37.89 13.18 -17.29
CA ARG A 197 -36.46 12.97 -17.51
C ARG A 197 -36.17 12.77 -18.99
N ASP A 198 -35.15 13.49 -19.46
CA ASP A 198 -34.47 13.16 -20.69
C ASP A 198 -33.37 12.13 -20.37
N ILE A 199 -33.35 11.06 -21.15
CA ILE A 199 -32.38 9.98 -21.04
C ILE A 199 -31.70 9.76 -22.39
N SER A 200 -30.40 9.50 -22.38
CA SER A 200 -29.66 9.04 -23.55
C SER A 200 -28.83 7.80 -23.25
N ILE A 201 -28.62 6.98 -24.28
CA ILE A 201 -27.79 5.77 -24.20
C ILE A 201 -26.52 5.93 -25.03
N GLU A 202 -25.40 5.57 -24.43
CA GLU A 202 -24.11 5.33 -25.08
C GLU A 202 -23.69 3.88 -24.86
N VAL A 203 -22.99 3.29 -25.83
CA VAL A 203 -22.50 1.90 -25.74
C VAL A 203 -21.02 1.87 -26.08
N PHE A 204 -20.23 1.27 -25.19
CA PHE A 204 -18.82 0.95 -25.40
C PHE A 204 -18.68 -0.53 -25.76
N ASN A 205 -17.74 -0.84 -26.65
CA ASN A 205 -17.57 -2.14 -27.28
C ASN A 205 -18.85 -2.71 -27.93
N GLY A 206 -19.72 -1.85 -28.44
CA GLY A 206 -20.99 -2.24 -29.05
C GLY A 206 -21.70 -1.04 -29.66
N HIS A 207 -22.95 -1.22 -30.08
CA HIS A 207 -23.74 -0.17 -30.72
C HIS A 207 -25.22 -0.25 -30.33
N VAL A 208 -25.86 0.91 -30.15
CA VAL A 208 -27.32 1.01 -30.07
C VAL A 208 -27.89 0.88 -31.47
N LYS A 209 -28.74 -0.12 -31.70
CA LYS A 209 -29.47 -0.28 -32.97
C LYS A 209 -30.78 0.50 -32.96
N ASN A 210 -31.52 0.40 -31.85
CA ASN A 210 -32.79 1.10 -31.68
C ASN A 210 -33.14 1.27 -30.20
N ILE A 211 -33.97 2.26 -29.90
CA ILE A 211 -34.60 2.43 -28.59
C ILE A 211 -36.10 2.64 -28.76
N LYS A 212 -36.90 2.08 -27.85
CA LYS A 212 -38.35 2.32 -27.78
C LYS A 212 -38.79 2.52 -26.33
N GLY A 213 -39.88 3.24 -26.14
CA GLY A 213 -40.48 3.44 -24.82
C GLY A 213 -41.03 2.13 -24.25
N TRP A 214 -40.95 1.99 -22.92
CA TRP A 214 -41.58 0.91 -22.15
C TRP A 214 -42.51 1.53 -21.10
N ASN A 215 -43.74 1.00 -21.01
CA ASN A 215 -44.84 1.54 -20.20
C ASN A 215 -45.10 3.05 -20.45
N THR A 216 -45.09 3.46 -21.72
CA THR A 216 -45.23 4.87 -22.11
C THR A 216 -46.68 5.31 -22.27
N GLY A 217 -46.94 6.61 -22.12
CA GLY A 217 -48.24 7.27 -22.29
C GLY A 217 -48.09 8.66 -22.92
N SER A 218 -49.13 9.49 -22.79
CA SER A 218 -49.15 10.84 -23.35
C SER A 218 -48.02 11.72 -22.76
N GLY A 219 -47.16 12.24 -23.64
CA GLY A 219 -46.01 13.10 -23.27
C GLY A 219 -44.64 12.39 -23.35
N ASP A 220 -44.63 11.06 -23.43
CA ASP A 220 -43.42 10.27 -23.65
C ASP A 220 -43.05 10.27 -25.13
N LYS A 221 -41.81 10.61 -25.48
CA LYS A 221 -41.38 10.62 -26.89
C LYS A 221 -39.89 10.41 -27.06
N ARG A 222 -39.51 9.83 -28.19
CA ARG A 222 -38.13 9.82 -28.66
C ARG A 222 -37.71 11.27 -28.97
N THR A 223 -36.55 11.67 -28.45
CA THR A 223 -35.98 13.03 -28.64
C THR A 223 -34.73 13.02 -29.52
N GLY A 224 -34.14 11.84 -29.75
CA GLY A 224 -32.99 11.66 -30.63
C GLY A 224 -32.82 10.19 -31.05
N SER A 225 -31.76 9.88 -31.81
CA SER A 225 -31.45 8.51 -32.22
C SER A 225 -31.26 7.58 -31.02
N ASN A 226 -30.58 8.04 -29.98
CA ASN A 226 -30.34 7.27 -28.76
C ASN A 226 -30.90 7.98 -27.52
N SER A 227 -31.94 8.82 -27.68
CA SER A 227 -32.49 9.62 -26.59
C SER A 227 -34.02 9.56 -26.52
N PHE A 228 -34.53 9.56 -25.29
CA PHE A 228 -35.95 9.46 -25.00
C PHE A 228 -36.32 10.42 -23.87
N ARG A 229 -37.52 11.02 -23.94
CA ARG A 229 -38.12 11.79 -22.86
C ARG A 229 -39.23 10.96 -22.21
N ILE A 230 -39.14 10.79 -20.90
CA ILE A 230 -40.11 10.05 -20.09
C ILE A 230 -40.76 11.00 -19.08
N ASN A 231 -42.08 11.07 -19.08
CA ASN A 231 -42.92 11.65 -18.06
C ASN A 231 -43.43 10.54 -17.12
N PHE A 232 -42.88 10.48 -15.91
CA PHE A 232 -43.17 9.40 -14.98
C PHE A 232 -44.58 9.44 -14.39
N ASN A 233 -45.13 10.62 -14.06
CA ASN A 233 -46.45 10.77 -13.41
C ASN A 233 -46.69 9.76 -12.26
N ASN A 234 -45.68 9.52 -11.40
CA ASN A 234 -45.70 8.53 -10.31
C ASN A 234 -45.77 7.05 -10.72
N ASN A 235 -45.55 6.71 -11.99
CA ASN A 235 -45.50 5.34 -12.49
C ASN A 235 -44.07 4.93 -12.80
N SER A 236 -43.77 3.64 -12.66
CA SER A 236 -42.53 3.05 -13.18
C SER A 236 -42.59 3.00 -14.71
N LYS A 237 -41.58 3.59 -15.37
CA LYS A 237 -41.50 3.71 -16.82
C LYS A 237 -40.06 3.54 -17.28
N GLY A 238 -39.84 3.36 -18.57
CA GLY A 238 -38.50 3.09 -19.05
C GLY A 238 -38.37 3.03 -20.55
N ILE A 239 -37.30 2.38 -20.98
CA ILE A 239 -37.05 2.09 -22.39
C ILE A 239 -36.61 0.64 -22.58
N ILE A 240 -36.84 0.13 -23.78
CA ILE A 240 -36.20 -1.08 -24.30
C ILE A 240 -35.16 -0.64 -25.33
N ALA A 241 -33.91 -1.03 -25.11
CA ALA A 241 -32.79 -0.80 -26.01
C ALA A 241 -32.42 -2.09 -26.75
N ASP A 242 -32.32 -2.00 -28.07
CA ASP A 242 -31.76 -3.03 -28.95
C ASP A 242 -30.27 -2.73 -29.15
N ILE A 243 -29.41 -3.61 -28.65
CA ILE A 243 -27.98 -3.40 -28.51
C ILE A 243 -27.24 -4.50 -29.25
N SER A 244 -26.34 -4.10 -30.16
CA SER A 244 -25.27 -4.96 -30.65
C SER A 244 -24.20 -5.03 -29.57
N ALA A 245 -24.18 -6.13 -28.83
CA ALA A 245 -23.21 -6.38 -27.77
C ALA A 245 -22.13 -7.35 -28.26
N THR A 246 -21.04 -7.45 -27.50
CA THR A 246 -19.97 -8.41 -27.69
C THR A 246 -20.24 -9.67 -26.88
N LYS A 247 -19.73 -10.79 -27.38
CA LYS A 247 -19.48 -12.00 -26.62
C LYS A 247 -18.05 -12.41 -26.83
N GLU A 248 -17.27 -12.38 -25.76
CA GLU A 248 -15.87 -12.70 -25.78
C GLU A 248 -15.67 -14.20 -25.98
N LEU A 249 -14.67 -14.55 -26.79
CA LEU A 249 -14.29 -15.93 -27.03
C LEU A 249 -13.08 -16.36 -26.19
N LEU A 250 -12.42 -15.38 -25.55
CA LEU A 250 -11.31 -15.61 -24.63
C LEU A 250 -11.66 -15.08 -23.24
N PRO A 251 -11.54 -15.91 -22.18
CA PRO A 251 -11.70 -15.47 -20.79
C PRO A 251 -10.82 -14.25 -20.45
N GLY A 252 -11.35 -13.26 -19.74
CA GLY A 252 -10.60 -12.07 -19.33
C GLY A 252 -10.23 -11.10 -20.47
N SER A 253 -10.97 -11.11 -21.58
CA SER A 253 -10.89 -10.07 -22.61
C SER A 253 -11.48 -8.74 -22.10
N ASN A 254 -10.97 -7.61 -22.61
CA ASN A 254 -11.49 -6.26 -22.32
C ASN A 254 -12.57 -5.81 -23.32
N ASP A 255 -13.12 -6.74 -24.11
CA ASP A 255 -14.10 -6.46 -25.15
C ASP A 255 -15.55 -6.44 -24.64
N GLU A 256 -15.78 -6.65 -23.35
CA GLU A 256 -17.10 -6.58 -22.70
C GLU A 256 -17.87 -5.31 -23.07
N THR A 257 -19.17 -5.46 -23.39
CA THR A 257 -20.04 -4.35 -23.73
C THR A 257 -20.55 -3.65 -22.47
N ILE A 258 -20.34 -2.33 -22.42
CA ILE A 258 -20.83 -1.46 -21.35
C ILE A 258 -21.86 -0.51 -21.93
N VAL A 259 -23.01 -0.39 -21.26
CA VAL A 259 -24.09 0.52 -21.63
C VAL A 259 -24.14 1.65 -20.61
N THR A 260 -23.95 2.89 -21.06
CA THR A 260 -24.05 4.10 -20.23
C THR A 260 -25.41 4.75 -20.45
N VAL A 261 -26.13 5.00 -19.36
CA VAL A 261 -27.38 5.77 -19.35
C VAL A 261 -27.07 7.15 -18.78
N ARG A 262 -27.29 8.20 -19.57
CA ARG A 262 -27.11 9.60 -19.13
C ARG A 262 -28.45 10.26 -18.88
N SER A 263 -28.56 10.98 -17.76
CA SER A 263 -29.68 11.84 -17.44
C SER A 263 -29.23 12.96 -16.50
N LEU A 264 -29.97 14.07 -16.48
CA LEU A 264 -29.71 15.17 -15.52
C LEU A 264 -29.84 14.72 -14.06
N SER A 265 -30.60 13.66 -13.80
CA SER A 265 -30.76 13.07 -12.46
C SER A 265 -29.66 12.07 -12.08
N GLY A 266 -28.67 11.84 -12.95
CA GLY A 266 -27.58 10.90 -12.71
C GLY A 266 -27.17 10.12 -13.97
N THR A 267 -25.88 9.80 -14.04
CA THR A 267 -25.29 8.94 -15.07
C THR A 267 -24.76 7.66 -14.42
N TYR A 268 -25.00 6.53 -15.06
CA TYR A 268 -24.47 5.23 -14.63
C TYR A 268 -24.23 4.33 -15.84
N SER A 269 -23.35 3.35 -15.67
CA SER A 269 -23.16 2.29 -16.65
C SER A 269 -23.42 0.92 -16.07
N PHE A 270 -23.82 -0.03 -16.91
CA PHE A 270 -23.95 -1.43 -16.53
C PHE A 270 -23.33 -2.33 -17.61
N SER A 271 -22.90 -3.51 -17.18
CA SER A 271 -22.36 -4.54 -18.06
C SER A 271 -23.48 -5.41 -18.63
N ILE A 272 -23.35 -5.77 -19.92
CA ILE A 272 -24.21 -6.81 -20.52
C ILE A 272 -23.91 -8.18 -19.89
N ASP A 273 -22.66 -8.48 -19.55
CA ASP A 273 -22.27 -9.76 -18.95
C ASP A 273 -22.87 -9.97 -17.57
N ASP A 274 -22.95 -8.91 -16.75
CA ASP A 274 -23.63 -8.99 -15.47
C ASP A 274 -25.14 -9.16 -15.63
N LEU A 275 -25.74 -8.46 -16.59
CA LEU A 275 -27.15 -8.60 -16.93
C LEU A 275 -27.50 -10.02 -17.44
N GLU A 276 -26.55 -10.70 -18.07
CA GLU A 276 -26.75 -12.09 -18.51
C GLU A 276 -26.89 -13.07 -17.35
N LYS A 277 -26.26 -12.78 -16.21
CA LYS A 277 -26.32 -13.59 -14.98
C LYS A 277 -27.61 -13.34 -14.22
N GLU A 278 -27.96 -12.08 -13.98
CA GLU A 278 -29.17 -11.69 -13.26
C GLU A 278 -29.55 -10.21 -13.52
N PRO A 279 -30.78 -9.80 -13.18
CA PRO A 279 -31.17 -8.40 -13.27
C PRO A 279 -30.32 -7.47 -12.39
N VAL A 280 -30.05 -6.26 -12.87
CA VAL A 280 -29.24 -5.24 -12.19
C VAL A 280 -30.17 -4.23 -11.54
N TYR A 281 -30.17 -4.17 -10.20
CA TYR A 281 -30.92 -3.16 -9.43
C TYR A 281 -29.96 -2.16 -8.78
N ILE A 282 -30.12 -0.88 -9.09
CA ILE A 282 -29.28 0.22 -8.59
C ILE A 282 -30.15 1.15 -7.72
N PRO A 283 -30.21 0.94 -6.39
CA PRO A 283 -31.09 1.71 -5.51
C PRO A 283 -30.84 3.22 -5.56
N TYR A 284 -29.57 3.63 -5.66
CA TYR A 284 -29.19 5.05 -5.68
C TYR A 284 -29.85 5.82 -6.83
N TYR A 285 -29.90 5.23 -8.02
CA TYR A 285 -30.54 5.82 -9.19
C TYR A 285 -32.02 5.41 -9.34
N ASN A 286 -32.51 4.50 -8.50
CA ASN A 286 -33.87 3.97 -8.52
C ASN A 286 -34.20 3.32 -9.87
N VAL A 287 -33.32 2.41 -10.30
CA VAL A 287 -33.31 1.78 -11.62
C VAL A 287 -33.24 0.26 -11.47
N TYR A 288 -34.05 -0.44 -12.25
CA TYR A 288 -34.01 -1.90 -12.43
C TYR A 288 -33.76 -2.21 -13.90
N ILE A 289 -32.79 -3.07 -14.19
CA ILE A 289 -32.39 -3.42 -15.54
C ILE A 289 -32.50 -4.93 -15.71
N SER A 290 -33.21 -5.36 -16.73
CA SER A 290 -33.43 -6.78 -17.03
C SER A 290 -33.31 -7.03 -18.53
N LYS A 291 -33.32 -8.31 -18.91
CA LYS A 291 -33.57 -8.69 -20.31
C LYS A 291 -34.99 -8.23 -20.68
N ALA A 292 -35.19 -7.79 -21.93
CA ALA A 292 -36.46 -7.19 -22.32
C ALA A 292 -37.63 -8.19 -22.40
N ASP A 293 -37.31 -9.46 -22.58
CA ASP A 293 -38.24 -10.60 -22.56
C ASP A 293 -38.48 -11.16 -21.15
N ASP A 294 -37.80 -10.63 -20.13
CA ASP A 294 -38.03 -11.00 -18.74
C ASP A 294 -39.42 -10.51 -18.28
N PRO A 295 -40.37 -11.42 -17.96
CA PRO A 295 -41.69 -11.03 -17.52
C PRO A 295 -41.68 -10.48 -16.09
N ALA A 296 -40.63 -10.72 -15.30
CA ALA A 296 -40.54 -10.24 -13.93
C ALA A 296 -40.33 -8.73 -13.90
N HIS A 297 -41.19 -8.02 -13.17
CA HIS A 297 -41.00 -6.60 -12.86
C HIS A 297 -40.11 -6.44 -11.63
N PHE A 298 -39.66 -5.21 -11.37
CA PHE A 298 -39.02 -4.90 -10.09
C PHE A 298 -39.87 -5.37 -8.91
N SER A 299 -39.22 -6.05 -7.97
CA SER A 299 -39.78 -6.43 -6.67
C SER A 299 -38.75 -6.15 -5.59
N PRO A 300 -39.15 -5.59 -4.42
CA PRO A 300 -38.23 -5.39 -3.30
C PRO A 300 -37.48 -6.66 -2.87
N GLY A 301 -38.04 -7.85 -3.14
CA GLY A 301 -37.39 -9.14 -2.87
C GLY A 301 -36.11 -9.42 -3.66
N ILE A 302 -35.72 -8.57 -4.62
CA ILE A 302 -34.40 -8.64 -5.27
C ILE A 302 -33.26 -8.37 -4.28
N VAL A 303 -33.52 -7.60 -3.23
CA VAL A 303 -32.57 -7.35 -2.15
C VAL A 303 -32.55 -8.55 -1.21
N LYS A 304 -31.44 -9.28 -1.22
CA LYS A 304 -31.25 -10.54 -0.48
C LYS A 304 -30.37 -10.30 0.75
N GLY A 305 -30.96 -10.15 1.94
CA GLY A 305 -30.18 -9.96 3.17
C GLY A 305 -29.55 -8.57 3.28
N LYS A 306 -28.36 -8.50 3.89
CA LYS A 306 -27.67 -7.24 4.26
C LYS A 306 -26.24 -7.21 3.71
N THR A 307 -25.76 -6.01 3.40
CA THR A 307 -24.32 -5.75 3.15
C THR A 307 -23.50 -6.05 4.41
N ILE A 308 -22.19 -6.24 4.27
CA ILE A 308 -21.28 -6.42 5.39
C ILE A 308 -21.30 -5.19 6.31
N ARG A 309 -21.31 -3.97 5.76
CA ARG A 309 -21.42 -2.74 6.57
C ARG A 309 -22.68 -2.70 7.42
N GLU A 310 -23.82 -3.15 6.91
CA GLU A 310 -25.07 -3.25 7.68
C GLU A 310 -25.04 -4.36 8.74
N ARG A 311 -24.24 -5.42 8.54
CA ARG A 311 -24.09 -6.54 9.49
C ARG A 311 -23.13 -6.25 10.64
N ILE A 312 -22.11 -5.41 10.43
CA ILE A 312 -21.08 -5.13 11.46
C ILE A 312 -21.69 -4.68 12.80
N PRO A 313 -22.66 -3.73 12.87
CA PRO A 313 -23.23 -3.28 14.14
C PRO A 313 -24.07 -4.33 14.88
N GLU A 314 -24.45 -5.42 14.21
CA GLU A 314 -25.26 -6.52 14.79
C GLU A 314 -24.42 -7.53 15.57
N VAL A 315 -23.09 -7.44 15.43
CA VAL A 315 -22.12 -8.29 16.09
C VAL A 315 -21.50 -7.51 17.25
N PRO A 316 -21.18 -8.17 18.39
CA PRO A 316 -20.40 -7.53 19.45
C PRO A 316 -19.12 -6.88 18.92
N GLU A 317 -18.75 -5.74 19.52
CA GLU A 317 -17.55 -5.00 19.13
C GLU A 317 -16.31 -5.89 19.16
N GLN A 318 -15.40 -5.65 18.22
CA GLN A 318 -14.17 -6.41 18.14
C GLN A 318 -13.29 -6.16 19.37
N SER A 319 -12.50 -7.17 19.73
CA SER A 319 -11.48 -7.10 20.78
C SER A 319 -10.19 -7.76 20.31
N TYR A 320 -9.09 -7.48 21.02
CA TYR A 320 -7.82 -8.17 20.75
C TYR A 320 -7.96 -9.68 20.90
N ASP A 321 -8.61 -10.17 21.96
CA ASP A 321 -8.77 -11.60 22.22
C ASP A 321 -9.54 -12.30 21.10
N ARG A 322 -10.65 -11.72 20.64
CA ARG A 322 -11.43 -12.29 19.55
C ARG A 322 -10.66 -12.27 18.24
N ALA A 323 -10.06 -11.14 17.86
CA ALA A 323 -9.26 -11.04 16.65
C ALA A 323 -8.08 -12.02 16.67
N ARG A 324 -7.36 -12.12 17.79
CA ARG A 324 -6.24 -13.06 17.98
C ARG A 324 -6.66 -14.53 17.88
N ASN A 325 -7.86 -14.88 18.33
CA ASN A 325 -8.36 -16.25 18.27
C ASN A 325 -8.94 -16.62 16.89
N GLU A 326 -9.50 -15.65 16.17
CA GLU A 326 -10.14 -15.89 14.87
C GLU A 326 -9.19 -15.67 13.68
N ILE A 327 -8.14 -14.84 13.81
CA ILE A 327 -7.11 -14.62 12.78
C ILE A 327 -5.94 -15.60 13.02
N PRO A 328 -5.53 -16.39 12.02
CA PRO A 328 -4.43 -17.33 12.19
C PRO A 328 -3.12 -16.63 12.61
N HIS A 329 -2.47 -17.17 13.64
CA HIS A 329 -1.19 -16.66 14.14
C HIS A 329 -0.09 -16.74 13.08
N LEU A 330 0.76 -15.71 13.05
CA LEU A 330 1.97 -15.74 12.24
C LEU A 330 2.95 -16.80 12.76
N ASP A 331 3.62 -17.50 11.84
CA ASP A 331 4.73 -18.38 12.15
C ASP A 331 5.91 -17.53 12.68
N PRO A 332 6.31 -17.68 13.96
CA PRO A 332 7.40 -16.90 14.56
C PRO A 332 8.77 -17.42 14.15
N TRP A 333 8.85 -18.58 13.48
CA TRP A 333 10.10 -19.20 13.08
C TRP A 333 10.47 -18.87 11.65
N LYS A 334 9.53 -18.96 10.70
CA LYS A 334 9.80 -18.77 9.27
C LYS A 334 8.81 -17.87 8.55
N ASN A 335 9.35 -17.00 7.69
CA ASN A 335 8.53 -16.25 6.74
C ASN A 335 8.13 -17.13 5.52
N GLN A 336 7.37 -16.56 4.58
CA GLN A 336 6.90 -17.28 3.39
C GLN A 336 8.02 -17.84 2.49
N TYR A 337 9.24 -17.30 2.61
CA TYR A 337 10.41 -17.72 1.84
C TYR A 337 11.24 -18.79 2.57
N GLY A 338 10.82 -19.20 3.77
CA GLY A 338 11.53 -20.18 4.60
C GLY A 338 12.70 -19.60 5.39
N ASN A 339 12.92 -18.28 5.36
CA ASN A 339 13.97 -17.60 6.11
C ASN A 339 13.56 -17.47 7.58
N LYS A 340 14.54 -17.61 8.49
CA LYS A 340 14.32 -17.32 9.91
C LYS A 340 13.99 -15.86 10.12
N ILE A 341 13.06 -15.61 11.03
CA ILE A 341 12.75 -14.26 11.51
C ILE A 341 13.88 -13.77 12.42
N TYR A 342 14.10 -12.46 12.49
CA TYR A 342 15.16 -11.85 13.32
C TYR A 342 14.71 -10.54 13.95
N LEU A 343 15.30 -10.18 15.09
CA LEU A 343 15.10 -8.89 15.73
C LEU A 343 16.37 -8.03 15.57
N PRO A 344 16.27 -6.80 15.03
CA PRO A 344 17.41 -5.90 14.93
C PRO A 344 17.78 -5.32 16.30
N LEU A 345 19.08 -5.05 16.50
CA LEU A 345 19.62 -4.30 17.63
C LEU A 345 20.68 -3.30 17.16
N ALA A 346 20.56 -2.05 17.58
CA ALA A 346 21.54 -0.99 17.38
C ALA A 346 21.35 0.11 18.44
N THR A 347 22.30 1.04 18.49
CA THR A 347 22.12 2.30 19.22
C THR A 347 21.34 3.29 18.36
N ASP A 348 20.77 4.33 18.98
CA ASP A 348 19.93 5.33 18.31
C ASP A 348 20.67 5.98 17.13
N GLY A 349 20.06 5.94 15.93
CA GLY A 349 20.59 6.50 14.69
C GLY A 349 21.82 5.79 14.11
N ASN A 350 22.23 4.61 14.59
CA ASN A 350 23.48 3.98 14.14
C ASN A 350 23.32 3.14 12.86
N TRP A 351 24.31 3.21 11.97
CA TRP A 351 24.39 2.36 10.77
C TRP A 351 24.78 0.89 11.10
N GLN A 352 25.45 0.66 12.22
CA GLN A 352 25.92 -0.65 12.68
C GLN A 352 24.77 -1.41 13.39
N LYS A 353 24.07 -2.29 12.66
CA LYS A 353 22.89 -3.01 13.16
C LYS A 353 23.13 -4.52 13.21
N PHE A 354 22.95 -5.12 14.38
CA PHE A 354 23.00 -6.57 14.59
C PHE A 354 21.61 -7.17 14.37
N ALA A 355 21.54 -8.41 13.89
CA ALA A 355 20.31 -9.18 13.85
C ALA A 355 20.41 -10.39 14.77
N VAL A 356 19.42 -10.57 15.65
CA VAL A 356 19.26 -11.75 16.50
C VAL A 356 18.15 -12.62 15.92
N GLU A 357 18.51 -13.75 15.33
CA GLU A 357 17.54 -14.69 14.73
C GLU A 357 16.67 -15.35 15.80
N TRP A 358 15.47 -15.74 15.40
CA TRP A 358 14.62 -16.59 16.22
C TRP A 358 15.35 -17.90 16.52
N GLY A 359 15.61 -18.15 17.81
CA GLY A 359 16.53 -19.19 18.25
C GLY A 359 17.78 -18.67 18.96
N GLY A 360 18.09 -17.36 18.91
CA GLY A 360 19.23 -16.76 19.61
C GLY A 360 20.57 -16.84 18.88
N ASP A 361 20.57 -17.19 17.59
CA ASP A 361 21.73 -17.03 16.71
C ASP A 361 21.84 -15.57 16.25
N ILE A 362 23.01 -15.14 15.78
CA ILE A 362 23.22 -13.74 15.36
C ILE A 362 23.83 -13.63 13.97
N PHE A 363 23.49 -12.56 13.25
CA PHE A 363 24.18 -12.19 12.03
C PHE A 363 24.37 -10.68 11.85
N LEU A 364 25.38 -10.35 11.05
CA LEU A 364 25.74 -9.01 10.61
C LEU A 364 25.77 -9.03 9.08
N ASN A 365 25.06 -8.11 8.44
CA ASN A 365 24.98 -8.04 6.99
C ASN A 365 25.45 -6.67 6.50
N LYS A 366 26.63 -6.62 5.86
CA LYS A 366 27.21 -5.33 5.42
C LYS A 366 26.48 -4.67 4.25
N ARG A 367 25.55 -5.37 3.58
CA ARG A 367 24.69 -4.77 2.55
C ARG A 367 23.36 -4.29 3.12
N GLU A 368 22.69 -5.12 3.91
CA GLU A 368 21.35 -4.80 4.43
C GLU A 368 21.35 -3.73 5.53
N THR A 369 22.49 -3.54 6.22
CA THR A 369 22.74 -2.42 7.14
C THR A 369 22.99 -1.10 6.43
N LYS A 370 23.05 -1.12 5.09
CA LYS A 370 23.31 0.04 4.22
C LYS A 370 24.68 0.68 4.44
N ALA A 371 25.68 -0.10 4.85
CA ALA A 371 27.06 0.38 4.91
C ALA A 371 27.57 0.67 3.49
N GLN A 372 28.13 1.86 3.29
CA GLN A 372 28.63 2.35 2.00
C GLN A 372 30.05 2.91 2.18
N GLY A 373 30.81 3.08 1.09
CA GLY A 373 32.11 3.73 1.12
C GLY A 373 33.06 3.27 2.24
N LYS A 374 33.43 4.20 3.14
CA LYS A 374 34.36 3.95 4.24
C LYS A 374 33.80 2.95 5.25
N GLU A 375 32.51 3.03 5.55
CA GLU A 375 31.82 2.15 6.50
C GLU A 375 31.83 0.70 6.00
N LEU A 376 31.59 0.51 4.70
CA LEU A 376 31.66 -0.81 4.07
C LEU A 376 33.08 -1.40 4.11
N ALA A 377 34.12 -0.56 3.96
CA ALA A 377 35.51 -1.01 4.03
C ALA A 377 35.91 -1.53 5.42
N ARG A 378 35.28 -1.01 6.48
CA ARG A 378 35.48 -1.47 7.87
C ARG A 378 34.82 -2.82 8.16
N CYS A 379 33.88 -3.24 7.31
CA CYS A 379 33.24 -4.56 7.39
C CYS A 379 34.15 -5.67 6.83
N ASN A 380 35.32 -5.83 7.45
CA ASN A 380 36.42 -6.69 7.01
C ASN A 380 36.20 -8.16 7.40
N TRP A 381 35.37 -8.85 6.61
CA TRP A 381 35.15 -10.30 6.62
C TRP A 381 34.75 -10.79 5.21
N ASN A 382 34.87 -12.09 4.97
CA ASN A 382 34.57 -12.70 3.67
C ASN A 382 33.05 -12.77 3.39
N GLY A 383 32.65 -12.57 2.14
CA GLY A 383 31.24 -12.58 1.76
C GLY A 383 30.42 -11.40 2.33
N THR A 384 29.09 -11.52 2.30
CA THR A 384 28.17 -10.44 2.71
C THR A 384 27.75 -10.55 4.17
N ILE A 385 27.55 -11.77 4.67
CA ILE A 385 26.96 -12.04 5.98
C ILE A 385 28.01 -12.70 6.87
N LEU A 386 28.29 -12.11 8.02
CA LEU A 386 28.99 -12.75 9.13
C LEU A 386 27.94 -13.26 10.12
N SER A 387 27.88 -14.57 10.35
CA SER A 387 26.92 -15.14 11.29
C SER A 387 27.57 -16.07 12.30
N TRP A 388 26.95 -16.13 13.48
CA TRP A 388 27.36 -16.95 14.60
C TRP A 388 26.17 -17.77 15.07
N LYS A 389 26.34 -19.10 15.07
CA LYS A 389 25.40 -20.01 15.68
C LYS A 389 25.86 -20.38 17.08
N PHE A 390 24.94 -20.34 18.04
CA PHE A 390 25.17 -20.90 19.36
C PHE A 390 24.63 -22.33 19.39
N GLY A 391 25.36 -23.24 20.02
CA GLY A 391 24.94 -24.62 20.21
C GLY A 391 25.19 -25.12 21.62
N ALA A 392 24.61 -26.27 21.95
CA ALA A 392 24.79 -26.90 23.25
C ALA A 392 24.89 -28.42 23.18
N GLY A 393 25.32 -29.00 24.30
CA GLY A 393 25.42 -30.44 24.51
C GLY A 393 26.84 -30.97 24.33
N ASN A 394 27.05 -32.24 24.69
CA ASN A 394 28.35 -32.89 24.50
C ASN A 394 28.74 -33.01 23.03
N THR A 395 27.75 -33.27 22.17
CA THR A 395 27.84 -33.12 20.72
C THR A 395 27.18 -31.79 20.35
N PRO A 396 27.83 -30.92 19.54
CA PRO A 396 27.29 -29.61 19.23
C PRO A 396 25.97 -29.72 18.45
N ASP A 397 24.88 -29.27 19.07
CA ASP A 397 23.59 -29.07 18.42
C ASP A 397 23.31 -27.57 18.23
N PHE A 398 23.20 -27.15 16.96
CA PHE A 398 22.97 -25.76 16.55
C PHE A 398 21.55 -25.51 16.05
N GLU A 399 20.71 -26.55 16.02
CA GLU A 399 19.35 -26.42 15.52
C GLU A 399 18.38 -26.34 16.70
N ARG A 400 17.41 -25.44 16.59
CA ARG A 400 16.36 -25.21 17.58
C ARG A 400 15.01 -25.20 16.85
N ASN A 401 13.93 -25.34 17.61
CA ASN A 401 12.56 -25.25 17.11
C ASN A 401 11.72 -24.36 18.02
N GLN A 402 10.46 -24.13 17.63
CA GLN A 402 9.52 -23.27 18.35
C GLN A 402 9.13 -23.83 19.73
N GLN A 403 9.16 -25.15 19.92
CA GLN A 403 8.82 -25.79 21.19
C GLN A 403 9.91 -25.58 22.26
N ASP A 404 11.16 -25.46 21.82
CA ASP A 404 12.33 -25.45 22.70
C ASP A 404 12.91 -24.04 22.92
N CYS A 405 12.39 -23.02 22.24
CA CYS A 405 12.92 -21.65 22.30
C CYS A 405 11.81 -20.58 22.35
N GLN A 406 11.94 -19.64 23.27
CA GLN A 406 11.08 -18.46 23.38
C GLN A 406 11.92 -17.18 23.32
N MET A 407 11.35 -16.12 22.74
CA MET A 407 11.96 -14.80 22.67
C MET A 407 11.05 -13.71 23.20
N SER A 408 11.65 -12.67 23.76
CA SER A 408 10.96 -11.48 24.28
C SER A 408 11.90 -10.27 24.31
N PHE A 409 11.33 -9.07 24.44
CA PHE A 409 12.07 -7.87 24.83
C PHE A 409 11.99 -7.63 26.34
N SER A 410 13.01 -7.01 26.92
CA SER A 410 12.92 -6.55 28.31
C SER A 410 11.83 -5.49 28.45
N ASP A 411 10.99 -5.65 29.47
CA ASP A 411 9.81 -4.80 29.71
C ASP A 411 8.88 -4.68 28.47
N ASP A 412 8.94 -5.64 27.52
CA ASP A 412 8.16 -5.70 26.28
C ASP A 412 8.46 -4.60 25.21
N TYR A 413 9.33 -3.63 25.48
CA TYR A 413 9.68 -2.54 24.54
C TYR A 413 11.14 -2.06 24.58
N ILE A 414 11.91 -2.43 25.61
CA ILE A 414 13.32 -2.01 25.68
C ILE A 414 14.12 -2.94 24.76
N PRO A 415 14.99 -2.42 23.86
CA PRO A 415 15.75 -3.21 22.89
C PRO A 415 16.91 -3.96 23.57
N VAL A 416 16.53 -4.88 24.45
CA VAL A 416 17.32 -5.87 25.15
C VAL A 416 16.59 -7.18 24.95
N ILE A 417 17.07 -7.97 23.99
CA ILE A 417 16.41 -9.21 23.57
C ILE A 417 16.76 -10.31 24.55
N ARG A 418 15.78 -11.15 24.87
CA ARG A 418 15.96 -12.37 25.65
C ARG A 418 15.58 -13.58 24.82
N SER A 419 16.40 -14.62 24.87
CA SER A 419 16.12 -15.94 24.31
C SER A 419 16.29 -16.99 25.40
N VAL A 420 15.28 -17.84 25.60
CA VAL A 420 15.33 -18.92 26.59
C VAL A 420 15.09 -20.26 25.90
N TRP A 421 15.99 -21.21 26.11
CA TRP A 421 15.88 -22.56 25.57
C TRP A 421 16.42 -23.64 26.50
N ARG A 422 16.06 -24.89 26.24
CA ARG A 422 16.40 -26.05 27.08
C ARG A 422 17.16 -27.11 26.29
N LYS A 423 18.19 -27.68 26.90
CA LYS A 423 18.96 -28.81 26.33
C LYS A 423 19.57 -29.64 27.45
N ASP A 424 19.48 -30.96 27.34
CA ASP A 424 20.08 -31.92 28.29
C ASP A 424 19.69 -31.67 29.77
N GLY A 425 18.46 -31.19 29.99
CA GLY A 425 17.94 -30.81 31.30
C GLY A 425 18.62 -29.60 31.95
N LEU A 426 19.30 -28.77 31.16
CA LEU A 426 19.80 -27.44 31.51
C LEU A 426 18.92 -26.37 30.85
N ILE A 427 18.88 -25.18 31.44
CA ILE A 427 18.18 -24.01 30.91
C ILE A 427 19.24 -22.98 30.51
N TYR A 428 19.12 -22.46 29.28
CA TYR A 428 20.01 -21.45 28.74
C TYR A 428 19.20 -20.18 28.52
N ASN A 429 19.59 -19.10 29.21
CA ASN A 429 19.01 -17.78 29.04
C ASN A 429 20.06 -16.86 28.42
N GLN A 430 19.76 -16.33 27.23
CA GLN A 430 20.61 -15.38 26.51
C GLN A 430 19.97 -13.99 26.59
N GLU A 431 20.74 -12.97 26.98
CA GLU A 431 20.33 -11.57 26.90
C GLU A 431 21.29 -10.79 25.99
N PHE A 432 20.74 -10.10 24.98
CA PHE A 432 21.48 -9.38 23.94
C PHE A 432 21.28 -7.86 24.07
N VAL A 433 22.38 -7.11 24.05
CA VAL A 433 22.38 -5.64 24.15
C VAL A 433 23.39 -5.04 23.18
N ALA A 434 22.99 -4.07 22.37
CA ALA A 434 23.92 -3.29 21.54
C ALA A 434 24.32 -1.98 22.24
N THR A 435 25.62 -1.73 22.35
CA THR A 435 26.18 -0.46 22.86
C THR A 435 27.28 0.07 21.92
N MET A 436 27.82 1.24 22.23
CA MET A 436 29.03 1.78 21.58
C MET A 436 30.26 1.41 22.40
N LEU A 437 31.39 1.15 21.72
CA LEU A 437 32.67 0.90 22.38
C LEU A 437 33.09 2.08 23.30
N SER A 438 32.70 3.29 22.93
CA SER A 438 32.86 4.50 23.74
C SER A 438 31.80 5.55 23.37
N GLY A 439 31.74 6.65 24.13
CA GLY A 439 30.88 7.78 23.80
C GLY A 439 29.38 7.63 24.13
N PRO A 440 28.58 8.64 23.76
CA PRO A 440 27.16 8.72 24.05
C PRO A 440 26.31 7.84 23.11
N LEU A 441 25.13 7.44 23.60
CA LEU A 441 24.15 6.68 22.81
C LEU A 441 23.30 7.57 21.91
N SER A 442 23.09 8.84 22.29
CA SER A 442 22.25 9.76 21.52
C SER A 442 22.97 10.25 20.25
N PRO A 443 22.31 10.24 19.08
CA PRO A 443 22.89 10.75 17.84
C PRO A 443 22.94 12.29 17.80
N PHE A 444 22.29 12.96 18.75
CA PHE A 444 22.26 14.42 18.86
C PHE A 444 23.33 14.98 19.81
N ASP A 445 24.03 14.12 20.54
CA ASP A 445 25.14 14.53 21.40
C ASP A 445 26.35 14.92 20.54
N ALA A 446 26.97 16.06 20.84
CA ALA A 446 28.12 16.56 20.08
C ALA A 446 29.37 15.66 20.21
N ALA A 447 29.45 14.86 21.28
CA ALA A 447 30.53 13.88 21.47
C ALA A 447 30.29 12.56 20.75
N ARG A 448 29.17 12.42 20.02
CA ARG A 448 28.88 11.24 19.20
C ARG A 448 29.75 11.22 17.94
N ASP A 449 30.40 10.09 17.69
CA ASP A 449 31.08 9.78 16.43
C ASP A 449 30.49 8.50 15.83
N GLU A 450 29.94 8.62 14.61
CA GLU A 450 29.33 7.49 13.89
C GLU A 450 30.37 6.47 13.38
N GLN A 451 31.67 6.77 13.48
CA GLN A 451 32.75 5.80 13.29
C GLN A 451 33.06 4.98 14.54
N THR A 452 32.54 5.32 15.71
CA THR A 452 32.80 4.53 16.91
C THR A 452 32.23 3.10 16.73
N PRO A 453 33.02 2.04 16.95
CA PRO A 453 32.53 0.67 16.82
C PRO A 453 31.33 0.40 17.74
N ALA A 454 30.26 -0.17 17.19
CA ALA A 454 29.19 -0.77 17.98
C ALA A 454 29.60 -2.18 18.40
N VAL A 455 29.17 -2.59 19.59
CA VAL A 455 29.46 -3.91 20.16
C VAL A 455 28.16 -4.54 20.66
N LEU A 456 27.89 -5.76 20.22
CA LEU A 456 26.81 -6.59 20.74
C LEU A 456 27.34 -7.38 21.94
N LEU A 457 26.75 -7.12 23.11
CA LEU A 457 27.04 -7.84 24.34
C LEU A 457 25.98 -8.93 24.51
N VAL A 458 26.44 -10.17 24.64
CA VAL A 458 25.58 -11.35 24.86
C VAL A 458 25.91 -11.96 26.21
N LYS A 459 24.95 -11.97 27.13
CA LYS A 459 25.06 -12.67 28.42
C LYS A 459 24.35 -14.00 28.32
N PHE A 460 25.03 -15.07 28.69
CA PHE A 460 24.43 -16.37 28.96
C PHE A 460 24.33 -16.59 30.46
N VAL A 461 23.14 -16.96 30.93
CA VAL A 461 22.94 -17.60 32.23
C VAL A 461 22.55 -19.04 31.97
N VAL A 462 23.43 -19.97 32.34
CA VAL A 462 23.14 -21.40 32.26
C VAL A 462 22.74 -21.88 33.64
N SER A 463 21.57 -22.50 33.75
CA SER A 463 21.03 -23.00 35.00
C SER A 463 20.90 -24.52 34.98
N ASN A 464 21.33 -25.15 36.08
CA ASN A 464 21.10 -26.56 36.34
C ASN A 464 19.96 -26.73 37.35
N PRO A 465 18.71 -26.94 36.90
CA PRO A 465 17.57 -27.11 37.81
C PRO A 465 17.52 -28.51 38.47
N THR A 466 18.53 -29.35 38.26
CA THR A 466 18.53 -30.74 38.74
C THR A 466 19.31 -30.89 40.04
N ALA A 467 19.06 -32.00 40.76
CA ALA A 467 19.74 -32.34 42.00
C ALA A 467 21.16 -32.91 41.80
N ILE A 468 21.64 -33.05 40.56
CA ILE A 468 22.93 -33.65 40.23
C ILE A 468 23.78 -32.61 39.52
N ALA A 469 25.08 -32.56 39.82
CA ALA A 469 26.01 -31.68 39.12
C ALA A 469 26.04 -32.01 37.62
N LYS A 470 26.13 -30.98 36.77
CA LYS A 470 26.15 -31.13 35.31
C LYS A 470 27.25 -30.26 34.71
N GLN A 471 27.78 -30.74 33.59
CA GLN A 471 28.63 -29.93 32.72
C GLN A 471 27.76 -29.36 31.59
N ALA A 472 27.80 -28.04 31.41
CA ALA A 472 27.25 -27.39 30.23
C ALA A 472 28.35 -27.13 29.22
N ASN A 473 28.10 -27.42 27.95
CA ASN A 473 28.99 -27.10 26.85
C ASN A 473 28.27 -26.13 25.93
N ILE A 474 28.81 -24.92 25.79
CA ILE A 474 28.33 -23.93 24.82
C ILE A 474 29.28 -23.96 23.63
N TRP A 475 28.72 -24.15 22.45
CA TRP A 475 29.44 -24.13 21.19
C TRP A 475 29.13 -22.83 20.46
N LEU A 476 30.15 -22.19 19.91
CA LEU A 476 30.00 -20.99 19.09
C LEU A 476 30.63 -21.28 17.72
N LYS A 477 29.84 -21.17 16.66
CA LYS A 477 30.25 -21.50 15.30
C LYS A 477 30.09 -20.31 14.38
N ALA A 478 31.20 -19.86 13.80
CA ALA A 478 31.19 -18.87 12.72
C ALA A 478 30.87 -19.54 11.37
N ASN A 479 30.24 -18.80 10.47
CA ASN A 479 30.07 -19.21 9.09
C ASN A 479 31.37 -19.03 8.27
N GLY A 480 31.30 -19.13 6.94
CA GLY A 480 32.43 -18.95 6.02
C GLY A 480 32.99 -17.53 5.90
N ALA A 481 32.40 -16.54 6.59
CA ALA A 481 32.93 -15.18 6.58
C ALA A 481 34.26 -15.05 7.35
N VAL A 482 34.48 -15.96 8.30
CA VAL A 482 35.72 -16.07 9.08
C VAL A 482 36.64 -17.07 8.39
N THR A 483 37.92 -16.70 8.23
CA THR A 483 38.93 -17.56 7.58
C THR A 483 39.39 -18.66 8.52
N GLY A 484 39.74 -18.29 9.76
CA GLY A 484 40.16 -19.22 10.78
C GLY A 484 40.28 -18.55 12.14
N LEU A 485 39.72 -19.18 13.18
CA LEU A 485 39.75 -18.66 14.54
C LEU A 485 40.98 -19.13 15.29
N SER A 486 41.65 -18.18 15.96
CA SER A 486 42.64 -18.45 17.00
C SER A 486 42.22 -17.77 18.30
N ASN A 487 42.57 -18.37 19.44
CA ASN A 487 42.34 -17.77 20.74
C ASN A 487 43.59 -17.02 21.21
N GLN A 488 43.43 -15.77 21.65
CA GLN A 488 44.48 -14.94 22.24
C GLN A 488 43.92 -14.18 23.43
N HIS A 489 44.22 -14.62 24.67
CA HIS A 489 43.75 -14.01 25.91
C HIS A 489 42.22 -13.78 25.94
N ASN A 490 41.46 -14.82 25.59
CA ASN A 490 39.99 -14.82 25.47
C ASN A 490 39.42 -14.01 24.29
N PHE A 491 40.27 -13.49 23.41
CA PHE A 491 39.84 -12.94 22.13
C PHE A 491 39.89 -14.01 21.05
N LEU A 492 38.78 -14.18 20.34
CA LEU A 492 38.72 -14.89 19.08
C LEU A 492 39.23 -13.95 17.97
N MET A 493 40.35 -14.33 17.38
CA MET A 493 41.04 -13.58 16.32
C MET A 493 40.93 -14.33 14.99
N ASP A 494 40.65 -13.60 13.91
CA ASP A 494 40.60 -14.09 12.53
C ASP A 494 41.83 -13.61 11.75
N ASP A 495 42.57 -14.54 11.14
CA ASP A 495 43.75 -14.22 10.34
C ASP A 495 43.35 -14.00 8.87
N ILE A 496 43.47 -12.76 8.41
CA ILE A 496 43.22 -12.37 7.03
C ILE A 496 44.50 -11.77 6.47
N GLY A 497 45.17 -12.51 5.58
CA GLY A 497 46.37 -12.03 4.91
C GLY A 497 47.58 -11.82 5.85
N GLY A 498 47.68 -12.58 6.95
CA GLY A 498 48.76 -12.46 7.94
C GLY A 498 48.52 -11.41 9.02
N GLN A 499 47.37 -10.73 9.00
CA GLN A 499 46.95 -9.79 10.02
C GLN A 499 45.78 -10.35 10.81
N LYS A 500 45.85 -10.25 12.14
CA LYS A 500 44.80 -10.71 13.05
C LYS A 500 43.77 -9.62 13.36
N PHE A 501 42.50 -9.97 13.21
CA PHE A 501 41.37 -9.10 13.50
C PHE A 501 40.47 -9.68 14.59
N VAL A 502 39.97 -8.83 15.48
CA VAL A 502 39.07 -9.23 16.56
C VAL A 502 37.71 -9.64 15.99
N ARG A 503 37.16 -10.75 16.48
CA ARG A 503 35.82 -11.26 16.12
C ARG A 503 34.88 -11.41 17.29
N CYS A 504 35.40 -11.80 18.44
CA CYS A 504 34.63 -11.94 19.67
C CYS A 504 35.56 -11.88 20.87
N PHE A 505 35.11 -11.27 21.96
CA PHE A 505 35.74 -11.39 23.27
C PHE A 505 34.85 -12.24 24.19
N ILE A 506 35.45 -13.20 24.89
CA ILE A 506 34.74 -14.11 25.80
C ILE A 506 35.16 -13.83 27.23
N GLN A 507 34.19 -13.72 28.14
CA GLN A 507 34.44 -13.48 29.56
C GLN A 507 33.58 -14.41 30.42
N SER A 508 34.15 -14.99 31.47
CA SER A 508 33.41 -15.76 32.49
C SER A 508 33.33 -14.97 33.79
N SER A 509 32.22 -15.13 34.51
CA SER A 509 31.99 -14.56 35.85
C SER A 509 33.07 -14.95 36.88
N ASN A 510 33.74 -16.10 36.68
CA ASN A 510 34.83 -16.57 37.56
C ASN A 510 36.24 -16.17 37.08
N GLY A 511 36.36 -15.22 36.14
CA GLY A 511 37.63 -14.64 35.70
C GLY A 511 38.41 -15.44 34.65
N ASN A 512 38.23 -16.76 34.58
CA ASN A 512 38.87 -17.62 33.57
C ASN A 512 37.83 -18.35 32.71
N ALA A 513 37.51 -17.81 31.53
CA ALA A 513 36.90 -18.58 30.46
C ALA A 513 38.04 -19.22 29.65
N SER A 514 38.44 -20.46 29.94
CA SER A 514 39.28 -21.18 28.98
C SER A 514 38.40 -21.60 27.81
N ILE A 515 38.75 -21.14 26.60
CA ILE A 515 38.25 -21.77 25.38
C ILE A 515 38.90 -23.15 25.34
N ASP A 516 38.09 -24.18 25.55
CA ASP A 516 38.59 -25.54 25.79
C ASP A 516 39.05 -26.20 24.49
N GLU A 517 38.48 -25.81 23.35
CA GLU A 517 38.80 -26.38 22.05
C GLU A 517 38.42 -25.41 20.91
N VAL A 518 39.30 -25.29 19.92
CA VAL A 518 38.96 -24.76 18.58
C VAL A 518 38.87 -25.95 17.63
N SER A 519 37.65 -26.32 17.25
CA SER A 519 37.35 -27.47 16.40
C SER A 519 36.96 -27.01 14.99
N GLY A 520 37.53 -27.61 13.94
CA GLY A 520 37.19 -27.32 12.54
C GLY A 520 37.45 -25.89 12.06
N ASN A 521 38.53 -25.23 12.52
CA ASN A 521 38.98 -23.86 12.22
C ASN A 521 37.99 -22.71 12.51
N ARG A 522 36.72 -22.97 12.82
CA ARG A 522 35.65 -21.93 12.96
C ARG A 522 34.66 -22.19 14.08
N THR A 523 34.87 -23.24 14.88
CA THR A 523 34.00 -23.57 16.02
C THR A 523 34.82 -23.52 17.30
N VAL A 524 34.28 -22.89 18.34
CA VAL A 524 34.89 -22.85 19.66
C VAL A 524 33.96 -23.44 20.70
N LYS A 525 34.53 -24.09 21.71
CA LYS A 525 33.81 -24.70 22.83
C LYS A 525 34.14 -23.98 24.14
N GLN A 526 33.10 -23.67 24.91
CA GLN A 526 33.21 -23.22 26.30
C GLN A 526 32.48 -24.20 27.21
N SER A 527 33.20 -24.85 28.12
CA SER A 527 32.60 -25.73 29.13
C SER A 527 32.41 -24.97 30.45
N LEU A 528 31.30 -25.27 31.14
CA LEU A 528 30.94 -24.71 32.43
C LEU A 528 30.57 -25.86 33.37
N SER A 529 31.13 -25.89 34.58
CA SER A 529 30.72 -26.83 35.62
C SER A 529 29.62 -26.21 36.48
N LEU A 530 28.48 -26.89 36.61
CA LEU A 530 27.34 -26.43 37.40
C LEU A 530 27.03 -27.41 38.53
N ALA A 531 26.97 -26.90 39.76
CA ALA A 531 26.46 -27.64 40.91
C ALA A 531 24.95 -27.90 40.77
N PRO A 532 24.37 -28.80 41.58
CA PRO A 532 22.92 -28.92 41.70
C PRO A 532 22.27 -27.57 42.02
N ASN A 533 21.16 -27.25 41.37
CA ASN A 533 20.38 -26.02 41.59
C ASN A 533 21.19 -24.70 41.50
N SER A 534 22.27 -24.68 40.72
CA SER A 534 23.12 -23.48 40.53
C SER A 534 23.01 -22.90 39.12
N SER A 535 23.48 -21.66 38.96
CA SER A 535 23.64 -21.02 37.65
C SER A 535 25.03 -20.41 37.51
N THR A 536 25.54 -20.33 36.28
CA THR A 536 26.82 -19.71 35.93
C THR A 536 26.64 -18.78 34.74
N GLU A 537 27.42 -17.71 34.70
CA GLU A 537 27.35 -16.70 33.65
C GLU A 537 28.60 -16.69 32.76
N VAL A 538 28.38 -16.55 31.45
CA VAL A 538 29.42 -16.30 30.44
C VAL A 538 28.96 -15.21 29.49
N PHE A 539 29.88 -14.39 29.02
CA PHE A 539 29.63 -13.23 28.19
C PHE A 539 30.40 -13.34 26.87
N PHE A 540 29.77 -12.91 25.78
CA PHE A 540 30.37 -12.83 24.45
C PHE A 540 30.15 -11.42 23.89
N TYR A 541 31.23 -10.72 23.52
CA TYR A 541 31.17 -9.38 22.96
C TYR A 541 31.60 -9.39 21.49
N PHE A 542 30.67 -9.06 20.60
CA PHE A 542 30.88 -9.08 19.14
C PHE A 542 30.95 -7.64 18.60
N PRO A 543 32.12 -7.15 18.17
CA PRO A 543 32.17 -5.88 17.45
C PRO A 543 31.45 -6.00 16.10
N PHE A 544 30.76 -4.93 15.69
CA PHE A 544 30.08 -4.92 14.39
C PHE A 544 31.08 -4.87 13.23
N VAL A 545 32.05 -3.95 13.33
CA VAL A 545 33.10 -3.77 12.32
C VAL A 545 34.14 -4.88 12.42
N GLY A 546 34.72 -5.25 11.29
CA GLY A 546 35.68 -6.35 11.17
C GLY A 546 37.14 -5.91 11.15
N ASP A 547 37.43 -4.62 11.29
CA ASP A 547 38.74 -3.99 11.13
C ASP A 547 39.49 -3.77 12.45
N LEU A 548 38.92 -4.18 13.59
CA LEU A 548 39.57 -4.05 14.91
C LEU A 548 40.72 -5.04 15.06
N THR A 549 41.82 -4.61 15.68
CA THR A 549 43.05 -5.41 15.85
C THR A 549 43.43 -5.53 17.32
N GLU A 550 44.61 -6.08 17.61
CA GLU A 550 45.12 -6.24 18.98
C GLU A 550 45.13 -4.93 19.78
N LYS A 551 45.34 -3.78 19.13
CA LYS A 551 45.33 -2.45 19.78
C LYS A 551 43.98 -2.12 20.44
N ASP A 552 42.88 -2.72 19.96
CA ASP A 552 41.52 -2.42 20.38
C ASP A 552 41.05 -3.35 21.52
N GLN A 553 41.83 -4.40 21.83
CA GLN A 553 41.46 -5.41 22.84
C GLN A 553 41.22 -4.81 24.22
N VAL A 554 42.05 -3.86 24.65
CA VAL A 554 41.91 -3.20 25.97
C VAL A 554 40.57 -2.48 26.08
N ALA A 555 40.15 -1.78 25.02
CA ALA A 555 38.87 -1.07 25.01
C ALA A 555 37.70 -2.06 25.10
N ILE A 556 37.73 -3.16 24.34
CA ILE A 556 36.67 -4.18 24.36
C ILE A 556 36.61 -4.89 25.73
N ALA A 557 37.75 -5.27 26.28
CA ALA A 557 37.83 -5.94 27.59
C ALA A 557 37.39 -5.03 28.75
N SER A 558 37.44 -3.70 28.57
CA SER A 558 36.99 -2.73 29.57
C SER A 558 35.47 -2.59 29.66
N LEU A 559 34.73 -3.12 28.68
CA LEU A 559 33.27 -3.11 28.71
C LEU A 559 32.75 -3.99 29.84
N ASN A 560 31.87 -3.42 30.66
CA ASN A 560 31.18 -4.15 31.72
C ASN A 560 29.72 -4.35 31.30
N TYR A 561 29.30 -5.62 31.18
CA TYR A 561 27.95 -5.97 30.72
C TYR A 561 26.85 -5.24 31.50
N GLU A 562 26.84 -5.36 32.83
CA GLU A 562 25.76 -4.81 33.66
C GLU A 562 25.70 -3.27 33.58
N LYS A 563 26.86 -2.62 33.54
CA LYS A 563 26.93 -1.16 33.37
C LYS A 563 26.36 -0.72 32.02
N GLU A 564 26.78 -1.35 30.93
CA GLU A 564 26.33 -0.98 29.58
C GLU A 564 24.85 -1.36 29.35
N ARG A 565 24.41 -2.51 29.87
CA ARG A 565 23.00 -2.93 29.86
C ARG A 565 22.11 -1.92 30.57
N ASN A 566 22.53 -1.44 31.75
CA ASN A 566 21.78 -0.42 32.49
C ASN A 566 21.80 0.95 31.80
N LYS A 567 22.94 1.34 31.21
CA LYS A 567 23.07 2.56 30.40
C LYS A 567 22.10 2.55 29.22
N VAL A 568 22.07 1.46 28.44
CA VAL A 568 21.18 1.29 27.29
C VAL A 568 19.70 1.27 27.73
N ALA A 569 19.36 0.50 28.76
CA ALA A 569 17.98 0.45 29.26
C ALA A 569 17.49 1.80 29.80
N ALA A 570 18.35 2.54 30.52
CA ALA A 570 18.02 3.86 31.03
C ALA A 570 17.78 4.87 29.88
N TYR A 571 18.66 4.87 28.87
CA TYR A 571 18.52 5.72 27.69
C TYR A 571 17.16 5.50 26.99
N TRP A 572 16.85 4.25 26.64
CA TRP A 572 15.60 3.97 25.93
C TRP A 572 14.36 4.23 26.76
N ARG A 573 14.41 3.97 28.07
CA ARG A 573 13.31 4.29 28.99
C ARG A 573 13.07 5.80 29.06
N GLU A 574 14.12 6.62 29.07
CA GLU A 574 14.00 8.07 29.01
C GLU A 574 13.38 8.54 27.69
N VAL A 575 13.87 8.02 26.56
CA VAL A 575 13.33 8.33 25.22
C VAL A 575 11.86 7.94 25.11
N VAL A 576 11.46 6.76 25.58
CA VAL A 576 10.08 6.29 25.53
C VAL A 576 9.18 7.14 26.44
N ASN A 577 9.58 7.37 27.69
CA ASN A 577 8.77 8.14 28.65
C ASN A 577 8.48 9.58 28.19
N LYS A 578 9.40 10.19 27.43
CA LYS A 578 9.22 11.53 26.85
C LYS A 578 8.21 11.55 25.70
N ASN A 579 7.95 10.41 25.05
CA ASN A 579 7.18 10.30 23.81
C ASN A 579 5.96 9.36 23.95
N LEU A 580 5.49 9.11 25.18
CA LEU A 580 4.27 8.34 25.41
C LEU A 580 3.05 9.10 24.91
N LEU A 581 2.24 8.46 24.07
CA LEU A 581 1.08 9.08 23.43
C LEU A 581 -0.24 8.83 24.16
N PHE A 582 -0.43 7.62 24.68
CA PHE A 582 -1.67 7.22 25.35
C PHE A 582 -1.46 6.06 26.32
N ASN A 583 -2.44 5.86 27.20
CA ASN A 583 -2.62 4.65 27.98
C ASN A 583 -4.10 4.25 27.91
N VAL A 584 -4.39 3.10 27.30
CA VAL A 584 -5.75 2.60 27.08
C VAL A 584 -5.96 1.23 27.73
N PRO A 585 -7.20 0.78 27.95
CA PRO A 585 -7.48 -0.55 28.51
C PRO A 585 -6.94 -1.73 27.70
N GLU A 586 -6.72 -1.56 26.40
CA GLU A 586 -6.10 -2.59 25.56
C GLU A 586 -4.57 -2.62 25.77
N ARG A 587 -4.10 -3.55 26.60
CA ARG A 587 -2.69 -3.68 26.99
C ARG A 587 -1.76 -3.74 25.79
N LYS A 588 -2.12 -4.51 24.75
CA LYS A 588 -1.24 -4.70 23.59
C LYS A 588 -1.04 -3.43 22.76
N PHE A 589 -2.01 -2.52 22.74
CA PHE A 589 -1.83 -1.20 22.11
C PHE A 589 -0.80 -0.35 22.86
N ASN A 590 -0.82 -0.37 24.20
CA ASN A 590 0.16 0.36 25.01
C ASN A 590 1.58 -0.18 24.85
N GLU A 591 1.72 -1.51 24.79
CA GLU A 591 3.01 -2.17 24.58
C GLU A 591 3.60 -1.79 23.22
N MET A 592 2.80 -1.89 22.15
CA MET A 592 3.23 -1.51 20.80
C MET A 592 3.55 -0.01 20.68
N ALA A 593 2.75 0.85 21.32
CA ALA A 593 3.00 2.30 21.33
C ALA A 593 4.33 2.67 22.00
N LYS A 594 4.79 1.86 22.97
CA LYS A 594 6.12 2.01 23.57
C LYS A 594 7.22 1.43 22.68
N ALA A 595 6.98 0.26 22.08
CA ALA A 595 7.96 -0.44 21.25
C ALA A 595 8.30 0.30 19.95
N VAL A 596 7.32 0.93 19.29
CA VAL A 596 7.55 1.61 18.01
C VAL A 596 8.57 2.76 18.09
N ILE A 597 8.71 3.41 19.26
CA ILE A 597 9.62 4.55 19.45
C ILE A 597 11.09 4.13 19.25
N PRO A 598 11.65 3.15 20.00
CA PRO A 598 12.98 2.63 19.72
C PRO A 598 13.07 1.98 18.34
N HIS A 599 12.00 1.37 17.81
CA HIS A 599 12.03 0.75 16.48
C HIS A 599 12.34 1.78 15.37
N ILE A 600 11.67 2.93 15.40
CA ILE A 600 11.94 4.06 14.48
C ILE A 600 13.38 4.54 14.62
N ARG A 601 13.78 4.88 15.85
CA ARG A 601 15.08 5.52 16.14
C ARG A 601 16.28 4.61 15.89
N MET A 602 16.15 3.32 16.18
CA MET A 602 17.19 2.32 15.93
C MET A 602 17.33 1.97 14.44
N SER A 603 16.24 2.08 13.67
CA SER A 603 16.24 1.81 12.23
C SER A 603 16.87 2.94 11.42
N ALA A 604 16.66 4.18 11.84
CA ALA A 604 17.28 5.35 11.23
C ALA A 604 18.82 5.27 11.27
N THR A 605 19.47 5.88 10.29
CA THR A 605 20.93 5.97 10.18
C THR A 605 21.33 7.43 10.04
N LYS A 606 22.09 7.97 11.00
CA LYS A 606 22.83 9.22 10.80
C LYS A 606 24.02 8.91 9.91
N ASP A 607 23.93 9.31 8.65
CA ASP A 607 24.93 9.03 7.63
C ASP A 607 26.28 9.64 8.04
N PRO A 608 27.35 8.85 8.23
CA PRO A 608 28.62 9.36 8.75
C PRO A 608 29.29 10.39 7.83
N LYS A 609 28.94 10.39 6.54
CA LYS A 609 29.51 11.30 5.56
C LYS A 609 28.86 12.68 5.58
N SER A 610 27.53 12.73 5.56
CA SER A 610 26.76 13.98 5.45
C SER A 610 26.25 14.50 6.79
N GLY A 611 26.15 13.65 7.81
CA GLY A 611 25.50 13.95 9.09
C GLY A 611 23.97 13.98 9.01
N LEU A 612 23.38 13.70 7.85
CA LEU A 612 21.93 13.64 7.64
C LEU A 612 21.34 12.32 8.13
N PHE A 613 20.06 12.30 8.47
CA PHE A 613 19.37 11.09 8.92
C PHE A 613 18.65 10.40 7.76
N MET A 614 19.08 9.19 7.44
CA MET A 614 18.43 8.29 6.49
C MET A 614 17.40 7.45 7.24
N VAL A 615 16.13 7.54 6.84
CA VAL A 615 15.01 6.90 7.53
C VAL A 615 14.45 5.77 6.66
N PRO A 616 14.87 4.52 6.87
CA PRO A 616 14.49 3.42 6.00
C PRO A 616 13.09 2.89 6.31
N ALA A 617 12.56 2.10 5.38
CA ALA A 617 11.31 1.35 5.54
C ALA A 617 11.45 0.12 6.46
N SER A 618 12.64 -0.46 6.55
CA SER A 618 12.95 -1.56 7.44
C SER A 618 14.35 -1.37 8.04
N SER A 619 14.59 -1.95 9.22
CA SER A 619 15.90 -1.93 9.87
C SER A 619 16.98 -2.52 8.96
N LEU A 620 16.70 -3.68 8.36
CA LEU A 620 17.54 -4.40 7.40
C LEU A 620 16.77 -4.68 6.11
N GLY A 621 17.43 -4.60 4.96
CA GLY A 621 16.88 -4.98 3.66
C GLY A 621 16.40 -3.81 2.79
N TYR A 622 15.65 -2.85 3.35
CA TYR A 622 15.13 -1.71 2.59
C TYR A 622 15.83 -0.40 2.91
N GLY A 623 16.09 0.39 1.87
CA GLY A 623 16.54 1.77 1.97
C GLY A 623 15.40 2.74 2.29
N VAL A 624 15.57 3.99 1.87
CA VAL A 624 14.62 5.08 2.10
C VAL A 624 13.58 5.12 0.99
N TYR A 625 12.35 4.83 1.36
CA TYR A 625 11.15 5.22 0.63
C TYR A 625 10.63 6.52 1.24
N ALA A 626 10.66 7.63 0.50
CA ALA A 626 10.43 8.96 1.07
C ALA A 626 9.05 9.12 1.72
N ASN A 627 8.00 8.51 1.13
CA ASN A 627 6.64 8.53 1.70
C ASN A 627 6.58 7.76 3.02
N GLU A 628 7.26 6.62 3.11
CA GLU A 628 7.26 5.79 4.32
C GLU A 628 8.10 6.39 5.44
N ALA A 629 9.19 7.07 5.12
CA ALA A 629 9.93 7.92 6.05
C ALA A 629 9.01 9.01 6.64
N CYS A 630 8.20 9.66 5.79
CA CYS A 630 7.23 10.67 6.23
C CYS A 630 6.12 10.09 7.11
N TYR A 631 5.68 8.86 6.88
CA TYR A 631 4.71 8.23 7.77
C TYR A 631 5.26 8.04 9.19
N GLN A 632 6.56 7.78 9.34
CA GLN A 632 7.19 7.73 10.66
C GLN A 632 7.21 9.11 11.33
N THR A 633 7.50 10.18 10.57
CA THR A 633 7.53 11.55 11.12
C THR A 633 6.16 12.06 11.57
N PHE A 634 5.07 11.62 10.93
CA PHE A 634 3.71 11.94 11.39
C PHE A 634 3.44 11.45 12.81
N LEU A 635 3.91 10.27 13.18
CA LEU A 635 3.77 9.74 14.53
C LEU A 635 4.64 10.52 15.51
N LEU A 636 5.91 10.79 15.15
CA LEU A 636 6.83 11.56 15.97
C LEU A 636 6.28 12.96 16.28
N ASP A 637 5.73 13.65 15.28
CA ASP A 637 5.09 14.95 15.49
C ASP A 637 3.87 14.85 16.42
N ARG A 638 3.04 13.81 16.28
CA ARG A 638 1.87 13.58 17.15
C ARG A 638 2.29 13.35 18.61
N MET A 639 3.45 12.72 18.83
CA MET A 639 4.08 12.51 20.15
C MET A 639 4.81 13.76 20.69
N GLY A 640 5.05 14.77 19.85
CA GLY A 640 5.80 15.98 20.19
C GLY A 640 7.33 15.88 20.02
N ASP A 641 7.85 14.82 19.38
CA ASP A 641 9.28 14.66 19.06
C ASP A 641 9.67 15.48 17.82
N PHE A 642 9.38 16.79 17.86
CA PHE A 642 9.57 17.70 16.73
C PHE A 642 11.03 17.82 16.29
N ASN A 643 11.98 17.71 17.22
CA ASN A 643 13.41 17.81 16.89
C ASN A 643 13.85 16.64 16.02
N THR A 644 13.44 15.42 16.35
CA THR A 644 13.78 14.23 15.56
C THR A 644 13.07 14.27 14.21
N SER A 645 11.79 14.61 14.19
CA SER A 645 11.01 14.79 12.96
C SER A 645 11.64 15.82 12.01
N ALA A 646 12.03 17.00 12.53
CA ALA A 646 12.70 18.04 11.77
C ALA A 646 14.05 17.56 11.20
N ALA A 647 14.84 16.83 11.99
CA ALA A 647 16.13 16.29 11.54
C ALA A 647 15.95 15.26 10.40
N TYR A 648 14.92 14.43 10.48
CA TYR A 648 14.60 13.43 9.46
C TYR A 648 14.10 14.08 8.16
N LEU A 649 13.20 15.06 8.27
CA LEU A 649 12.66 15.79 7.12
C LEU A 649 13.72 16.66 6.43
N ASN A 650 14.69 17.20 7.18
CA ASN A 650 15.77 18.01 6.63
C ASN A 650 16.60 17.26 5.57
N THR A 651 16.74 15.93 5.68
CA THR A 651 17.43 15.12 4.66
C THR A 651 16.84 15.33 3.27
N PHE A 652 15.52 15.36 3.12
CA PHE A 652 14.87 15.57 1.82
C PHE A 652 15.02 17.01 1.31
N VAL A 653 15.09 17.99 2.21
CA VAL A 653 15.35 19.40 1.84
C VAL A 653 16.77 19.56 1.30
N GLN A 654 17.77 18.99 1.99
CA GLN A 654 19.18 19.10 1.61
C GLN A 654 19.51 18.30 0.34
N LEU A 655 18.83 17.16 0.13
CA LEU A 655 19.07 16.25 -0.99
C LEU A 655 17.99 16.35 -2.10
N GLN A 656 17.22 17.43 -2.11
CA GLN A 656 16.20 17.69 -3.13
C GLN A 656 16.81 17.60 -4.55
N GLY A 657 16.14 16.88 -5.45
CA GLY A 657 16.57 16.73 -6.84
C GLY A 657 17.74 15.80 -7.07
N THR A 658 18.26 15.13 -6.03
CA THR A 658 19.40 14.22 -6.19
C THR A 658 19.04 12.92 -6.91
N ARG A 659 17.75 12.59 -7.04
CA ARG A 659 17.21 11.53 -7.91
C ARG A 659 15.93 11.99 -8.58
N SER A 660 15.72 11.54 -9.82
CA SER A 660 14.54 11.84 -10.64
C SER A 660 13.46 10.78 -10.49
N LEU A 661 12.19 11.18 -10.54
CA LEU A 661 11.06 10.25 -10.60
C LEU A 661 10.94 9.61 -11.99
N PRO A 662 10.64 8.30 -12.06
CA PRO A 662 10.28 7.64 -13.31
C PRO A 662 8.87 8.07 -13.76
N GLY A 663 8.69 8.26 -15.06
CA GLY A 663 7.42 8.67 -15.64
C GLY A 663 7.61 9.55 -16.87
N ASP A 664 6.51 9.94 -17.48
CA ASP A 664 6.40 10.87 -18.61
C ASP A 664 6.52 12.34 -18.14
N PHE A 665 7.34 12.58 -17.10
CA PHE A 665 7.62 13.92 -16.59
C PHE A 665 8.63 14.63 -17.48
N THR A 666 8.46 15.94 -17.67
CA THR A 666 9.29 16.72 -18.59
C THR A 666 10.21 17.71 -17.86
N GLY A 667 11.30 18.09 -18.52
CA GLY A 667 12.24 19.09 -18.02
C GLY A 667 13.11 18.61 -16.85
N SER A 668 13.76 19.56 -16.17
CA SER A 668 14.59 19.26 -15.00
C SER A 668 13.74 18.77 -13.83
N GLN A 669 14.25 17.77 -13.11
CA GLN A 669 13.66 17.24 -11.87
C GLN A 669 14.48 17.61 -10.62
N GLN A 670 15.27 18.69 -10.69
CA GLN A 670 16.08 19.18 -9.55
C GLN A 670 15.26 19.67 -8.35
N ASP A 671 13.96 19.90 -8.52
CA ASP A 671 13.05 20.41 -7.49
C ASP A 671 12.25 19.28 -6.82
N VAL A 672 12.57 18.02 -7.13
CA VAL A 672 11.80 16.86 -6.68
C VAL A 672 12.30 16.32 -5.33
N TYR A 673 11.40 16.17 -4.37
CA TYR A 673 11.64 15.36 -3.17
C TYR A 673 11.49 13.85 -3.46
N TYR A 674 12.61 13.19 -3.69
CA TYR A 674 12.65 11.74 -3.86
C TYR A 674 14.01 11.21 -3.45
N GLY A 675 15.07 11.80 -4.00
CA GLY A 675 16.43 11.38 -3.72
C GLY A 675 16.88 11.65 -2.28
N VAL A 676 17.52 10.65 -1.68
CA VAL A 676 18.40 10.79 -0.51
C VAL A 676 19.83 10.37 -0.89
N ARG A 677 20.25 10.79 -2.09
CA ARG A 677 21.58 10.55 -2.62
C ARG A 677 22.52 11.67 -2.22
N VAL A 678 23.49 11.38 -1.36
CA VAL A 678 24.57 12.30 -0.99
C VAL A 678 25.57 12.40 -2.14
N ASP A 679 25.96 11.28 -2.75
CA ASP A 679 26.78 11.22 -3.97
C ASP A 679 26.68 9.86 -4.69
N SER A 680 27.61 9.55 -5.60
CA SER A 680 27.62 8.29 -6.35
C SER A 680 27.89 7.03 -5.52
N VAL A 681 28.46 7.17 -4.32
CA VAL A 681 28.77 6.07 -3.39
C VAL A 681 27.73 5.98 -2.29
N TYR A 682 27.28 7.12 -1.78
CA TYR A 682 26.33 7.25 -0.68
C TYR A 682 24.94 7.57 -1.23
N ASP A 683 24.19 6.53 -1.54
CA ASP A 683 22.82 6.62 -2.00
C ASP A 683 21.96 5.55 -1.33
N GLN A 684 20.99 6.01 -0.53
CA GLN A 684 20.02 5.14 0.12
C GLN A 684 18.62 5.27 -0.49
N THR A 685 18.49 5.96 -1.61
CA THR A 685 17.21 6.12 -2.32
C THR A 685 16.74 4.76 -2.83
N PHE A 686 15.54 4.36 -2.47
CA PHE A 686 14.90 3.14 -2.98
C PHE A 686 13.97 3.45 -4.15
N ASN A 687 12.99 2.58 -4.48
CA ASN A 687 12.20 2.67 -5.72
C ASN A 687 11.54 4.03 -5.96
N GLY A 688 11.28 4.38 -7.23
CA GLY A 688 10.78 5.69 -7.64
C GLY A 688 9.27 5.88 -7.61
N TYR A 689 8.62 5.70 -6.45
CA TYR A 689 7.17 5.93 -6.35
C TYR A 689 6.84 7.41 -6.56
N ASN A 690 5.95 7.73 -7.49
CA ASN A 690 5.70 9.14 -7.83
C ASN A 690 5.06 9.94 -6.67
N MET A 691 4.38 9.27 -5.74
CA MET A 691 3.84 9.92 -4.55
C MET A 691 4.92 10.41 -3.56
N HIS A 692 6.18 9.94 -3.66
CA HIS A 692 7.28 10.40 -2.78
C HIS A 692 7.38 11.92 -2.70
N HIS A 693 7.30 12.58 -3.86
CA HIS A 693 7.39 14.02 -3.96
C HIS A 693 6.32 14.74 -3.14
N SER A 694 5.06 14.38 -3.41
CA SER A 694 3.92 15.03 -2.80
C SER A 694 3.79 14.69 -1.31
N VAL A 695 4.03 13.44 -0.91
CA VAL A 695 3.98 13.04 0.51
C VAL A 695 5.05 13.75 1.33
N THR A 696 6.25 13.97 0.76
CA THR A 696 7.31 14.72 1.45
C THR A 696 6.95 16.20 1.65
N LEU A 697 6.42 16.85 0.61
CA LEU A 697 5.93 18.24 0.72
C LEU A 697 4.78 18.36 1.73
N TRP A 698 3.88 17.38 1.73
CA TRP A 698 2.81 17.28 2.72
C TRP A 698 3.37 17.16 4.14
N ALA A 699 4.42 16.34 4.32
CA ALA A 699 5.02 16.12 5.63
C ALA A 699 5.75 17.33 6.20
N LEU A 700 6.51 18.05 5.38
CA LEU A 700 7.10 19.33 5.76
C LEU A 700 6.03 20.32 6.22
N SER A 701 4.90 20.36 5.52
CA SER A 701 3.78 21.26 5.85
C SER A 701 3.09 20.84 7.15
N ARG A 702 2.84 19.54 7.36
CA ARG A 702 2.23 19.01 8.60
C ARG A 702 3.13 19.20 9.82
N HIS A 703 4.43 19.02 9.66
CA HIS A 703 5.39 19.26 10.73
C HIS A 703 5.27 20.68 11.26
N TYR A 704 5.25 21.69 10.37
CA TYR A 704 4.99 23.07 10.79
C TYR A 704 3.62 23.23 11.47
N LEU A 705 2.56 22.65 10.92
CA LEU A 705 1.22 22.78 11.50
C LEU A 705 1.12 22.22 12.91
N ASN A 706 1.91 21.20 13.25
CA ASN A 706 1.97 20.63 14.60
C ASN A 706 2.95 21.39 15.52
N ALA A 707 4.16 21.66 15.03
CA ALA A 707 5.25 22.27 15.81
C ALA A 707 5.11 23.79 16.00
N LYS A 708 4.35 24.46 15.11
CA LYS A 708 4.17 25.93 15.05
C LYS A 708 5.47 26.72 15.00
N ASN A 709 6.54 26.15 14.44
CA ASN A 709 7.85 26.79 14.34
C ASN A 709 7.99 27.62 13.06
N ASN A 710 7.72 28.92 13.16
CA ASN A 710 7.81 29.87 12.04
C ASN A 710 9.21 30.00 11.46
N GLU A 711 10.26 29.92 12.28
CA GLU A 711 11.65 30.06 11.82
C GLU A 711 12.05 28.86 10.98
N TRP A 712 11.70 27.66 11.44
CA TRP A 712 11.90 26.43 10.71
C TRP A 712 11.17 26.46 9.36
N LEU A 713 9.91 26.87 9.32
CA LEU A 713 9.17 26.93 8.05
C LEU A 713 9.80 27.95 7.09
N LYS A 714 10.18 29.14 7.58
CA LYS A 714 10.84 30.17 6.76
C LYS A 714 12.15 29.67 6.16
N ALA A 715 12.94 28.91 6.93
CA ALA A 715 14.19 28.31 6.45
C ALA A 715 13.96 27.28 5.33
N ASN A 716 12.84 26.57 5.34
CA ASN A 716 12.52 25.50 4.37
C ASN A 716 11.61 25.96 3.21
N ALA A 717 10.92 27.10 3.35
CA ALA A 717 9.89 27.57 2.42
C ALA A 717 10.37 27.66 0.96
N SER A 718 11.61 28.09 0.74
CA SER A 718 12.17 28.19 -0.62
C SER A 718 12.27 26.83 -1.32
N SER A 719 12.62 25.76 -0.60
CA SER A 719 12.68 24.40 -1.15
C SER A 719 11.26 23.87 -1.43
N MET A 720 10.33 24.13 -0.50
CA MET A 720 8.92 23.72 -0.62
C MET A 720 8.22 24.38 -1.80
N LYS A 721 8.45 25.68 -2.03
CA LYS A 721 7.91 26.42 -3.18
C LYS A 721 8.36 25.81 -4.50
N ARG A 722 9.65 25.52 -4.66
CA ARG A 722 10.17 24.86 -5.87
C ARG A 722 9.51 23.51 -6.13
N ALA A 723 9.29 22.72 -5.08
CA ALA A 723 8.58 21.45 -5.18
C ALA A 723 7.12 21.64 -5.65
N ALA A 724 6.38 22.57 -5.02
CA ALA A 724 5.01 22.87 -5.42
C ALA A 724 4.91 23.40 -6.86
N ASP A 725 5.81 24.31 -7.25
CA ASP A 725 5.86 24.88 -8.60
C ASP A 725 6.18 23.81 -9.66
N TRP A 726 7.04 22.84 -9.31
CA TRP A 726 7.29 21.68 -10.17
C TRP A 726 6.02 20.86 -10.38
N LEU A 727 5.23 20.56 -9.34
CA LEU A 727 3.93 19.87 -9.48
C LEU A 727 2.97 20.64 -10.39
N ILE A 728 2.83 21.95 -10.18
CA ILE A 728 1.95 22.82 -10.97
C ILE A 728 2.38 22.80 -12.44
N LYS A 729 3.69 22.90 -12.69
CA LYS A 729 4.26 22.82 -14.04
C LYS A 729 3.99 21.46 -14.69
N GLN A 730 4.24 20.35 -13.99
CA GLN A 730 3.99 19.02 -14.56
C GLN A 730 2.52 18.82 -14.91
N ARG A 731 1.61 19.23 -14.03
CA ARG A 731 0.16 19.20 -14.25
C ARG A 731 -0.26 19.96 -15.51
N SER A 732 0.37 21.08 -15.83
CA SER A 732 0.01 21.88 -17.02
C SER A 732 0.13 21.09 -18.34
N HIS A 733 1.01 20.07 -18.41
CA HIS A 733 1.19 19.27 -19.62
C HIS A 733 0.00 18.37 -19.95
N SER A 734 -0.82 18.01 -18.96
CA SER A 734 -2.03 17.20 -19.20
C SER A 734 -3.25 18.03 -19.55
N MET A 735 -3.18 19.36 -19.48
CA MET A 735 -4.29 20.28 -19.75
C MET A 735 -4.58 20.41 -21.26
N THR A 736 -4.80 19.27 -21.91
CA THR A 736 -5.01 19.13 -23.34
C THR A 736 -6.48 18.87 -23.67
N ARG A 737 -6.86 19.16 -24.91
CA ARG A 737 -8.21 18.93 -25.41
C ARG A 737 -8.19 17.88 -26.52
N ASP A 738 -9.27 17.14 -26.65
CA ASP A 738 -9.45 16.14 -27.70
C ASP A 738 -9.86 16.76 -29.04
N GLU A 739 -10.12 15.92 -30.04
CA GLU A 739 -10.54 16.33 -31.38
C GLU A 739 -11.88 17.09 -31.43
N ASN A 740 -12.72 16.96 -30.39
CA ASN A 740 -13.99 17.68 -30.25
C ASN A 740 -13.83 18.97 -29.42
N ASN A 741 -12.59 19.36 -29.11
CA ASN A 741 -12.26 20.48 -28.23
C ASN A 741 -12.75 20.29 -26.78
N GLU A 742 -13.03 19.06 -26.35
CA GLU A 742 -13.37 18.75 -24.97
C GLU A 742 -12.12 18.44 -24.14
N PRO A 743 -12.05 18.80 -22.86
CA PRO A 743 -10.90 18.45 -22.03
C PRO A 743 -10.80 16.92 -21.92
N VAL A 744 -9.60 16.39 -22.19
CA VAL A 744 -9.34 14.94 -22.08
C VAL A 744 -9.67 14.44 -20.67
N ARG A 745 -9.86 13.12 -20.51
CA ARG A 745 -10.25 12.57 -19.20
C ARG A 745 -9.21 12.80 -18.11
N HIS A 746 -7.94 12.79 -18.47
CA HIS A 746 -6.83 13.09 -17.55
C HIS A 746 -6.45 14.58 -17.49
N TYR A 747 -7.33 15.48 -17.96
CA TYR A 747 -7.07 16.93 -17.95
C TYR A 747 -6.75 17.43 -16.55
N GLY A 748 -5.61 18.10 -16.40
CA GLY A 748 -5.19 18.67 -15.12
C GLY A 748 -4.74 17.63 -14.09
N LEU A 749 -4.45 16.39 -14.51
CA LEU A 749 -3.74 15.41 -13.69
C LEU A 749 -2.22 15.48 -13.92
N LEU A 750 -1.43 14.88 -13.03
CA LEU A 750 -0.01 14.68 -13.25
C LEU A 750 0.23 13.76 -14.46
N PRO A 751 1.37 13.92 -15.18
CA PRO A 751 1.81 13.00 -16.23
C PRO A 751 1.82 11.55 -15.76
N ALA A 752 1.76 10.62 -16.72
CA ALA A 752 1.74 9.20 -16.40
C ALA A 752 3.07 8.76 -15.78
N GLY A 753 3.02 7.95 -14.73
CA GLY A 753 4.21 7.39 -14.11
C GLY A 753 3.88 6.31 -13.10
N VAL A 754 4.87 5.94 -12.29
CA VAL A 754 4.79 4.81 -11.35
C VAL A 754 3.91 5.14 -10.15
N LEU A 755 2.95 4.26 -9.83
CA LEU A 755 2.13 4.38 -8.61
C LEU A 755 2.98 4.08 -7.38
N GLU A 756 3.51 2.85 -7.33
CA GLU A 756 4.19 2.23 -6.20
C GLU A 756 5.01 1.02 -6.73
N ASP A 757 4.90 -0.18 -6.16
CA ASP A 757 5.46 -1.44 -6.67
C ASP A 757 5.04 -1.77 -8.12
N PRO A 758 3.81 -1.44 -8.57
CA PRO A 758 3.46 -1.58 -9.97
C PRO A 758 4.29 -0.64 -10.84
N GLU A 759 5.11 -1.21 -11.73
CA GLU A 759 5.98 -0.41 -12.58
C GLU A 759 5.29 0.20 -13.81
N ASP A 760 4.00 -0.07 -14.02
CA ASP A 760 3.23 0.47 -15.13
C ASP A 760 2.93 1.95 -14.96
N TRP A 761 2.98 2.69 -16.07
CA TRP A 761 2.81 4.14 -16.07
C TRP A 761 1.37 4.52 -16.37
N GLN A 762 0.75 5.27 -15.46
CA GLN A 762 -0.62 5.79 -15.63
C GLN A 762 -0.83 7.13 -14.91
N HIS A 763 -1.94 7.79 -15.23
CA HIS A 763 -2.44 8.96 -14.51
C HIS A 763 -3.19 8.53 -13.22
N TRP A 764 -2.46 8.04 -12.23
CA TRP A 764 -3.04 7.49 -11.00
C TRP A 764 -3.76 8.54 -10.15
N TYR A 765 -4.99 8.26 -9.73
CA TYR A 765 -5.72 9.17 -8.84
C TYR A 765 -5.06 9.34 -7.48
N THR A 766 -4.43 8.29 -6.95
CA THR A 766 -3.68 8.33 -5.70
C THR A 766 -2.54 9.35 -5.73
N THR A 767 -1.67 9.31 -6.76
CA THR A 767 -0.56 10.26 -6.90
C THR A 767 -1.06 11.70 -7.00
N ASN A 768 -2.17 11.91 -7.71
CA ASN A 768 -2.81 13.21 -7.85
C ASN A 768 -3.45 13.71 -6.55
N ALA A 769 -4.14 12.84 -5.81
CA ALA A 769 -4.72 13.17 -4.51
C ALA A 769 -3.65 13.60 -3.49
N TYR A 770 -2.50 12.90 -3.48
CA TYR A 770 -1.35 13.34 -2.67
C TYR A 770 -0.77 14.67 -3.16
N GLY A 771 -0.71 14.92 -4.48
CA GLY A 771 -0.30 16.22 -5.03
C GLY A 771 -1.20 17.37 -4.57
N TYR A 772 -2.52 17.17 -4.61
CA TYR A 772 -3.50 18.14 -4.11
C TYR A 772 -3.34 18.42 -2.61
N ILE A 773 -3.32 17.37 -1.77
CA ILE A 773 -3.25 17.57 -0.31
C ILE A 773 -1.93 18.23 0.10
N ALA A 774 -0.83 17.97 -0.61
CA ALA A 774 0.45 18.61 -0.38
C ALA A 774 0.37 20.13 -0.59
N ILE A 775 -0.15 20.58 -1.74
CA ILE A 775 -0.30 22.02 -2.04
C ILE A 775 -1.32 22.67 -1.10
N LYS A 776 -2.47 22.01 -0.82
CA LYS A 776 -3.48 22.52 0.13
C LYS A 776 -2.89 22.73 1.53
N THR A 777 -2.15 21.74 2.03
CA THR A 777 -1.56 21.79 3.37
C THR A 777 -0.43 22.82 3.44
N MET A 778 0.38 22.92 2.38
CA MET A 778 1.42 23.96 2.28
C MET A 778 0.80 25.36 2.28
N ALA A 779 -0.26 25.59 1.51
CA ALA A 779 -0.96 26.87 1.48
C ALA A 779 -1.49 27.25 2.87
N LYS A 780 -2.06 26.30 3.61
CA LYS A 780 -2.50 26.50 5.01
C LYS A 780 -1.33 26.81 5.94
N ALA A 781 -0.23 26.09 5.84
CA ALA A 781 0.99 26.35 6.63
C ALA A 781 1.52 27.77 6.37
N PHE A 782 1.61 28.16 5.09
CA PHE A 782 2.08 29.47 4.68
C PHE A 782 1.13 30.59 5.13
N GLU A 783 -0.18 30.38 5.06
CA GLU A 783 -1.20 31.32 5.56
C GLU A 783 -1.03 31.55 7.07
N GLN A 784 -0.89 30.47 7.86
CA GLN A 784 -0.66 30.56 9.31
C GLN A 784 0.67 31.23 9.68
N ALA A 785 1.71 31.07 8.85
CA ALA A 785 3.02 31.68 9.07
C ALA A 785 3.13 33.13 8.53
N GLY A 786 2.09 33.64 7.86
CA GLY A 786 2.08 34.96 7.26
C GLY A 786 2.96 35.09 6.00
N LEU A 787 3.14 34.01 5.23
CA LEU A 787 3.89 34.04 3.96
C LEU A 787 2.98 34.49 2.80
N PRO A 788 3.43 35.45 1.96
CA PRO A 788 2.57 36.10 0.97
C PRO A 788 2.10 35.18 -0.17
N GLU A 789 2.84 34.11 -0.48
CA GLU A 789 2.52 33.18 -1.56
C GLU A 789 1.36 32.22 -1.21
N ALA A 790 0.87 32.22 0.03
CA ALA A 790 -0.21 31.33 0.48
C ALA A 790 -1.45 31.39 -0.42
N ALA A 791 -1.86 32.59 -0.84
CA ALA A 791 -3.03 32.79 -1.69
C ALA A 791 -2.88 32.16 -3.08
N HIS A 792 -1.68 32.21 -3.66
CA HIS A 792 -1.40 31.57 -4.96
C HIS A 792 -1.60 30.05 -4.87
N TYR A 793 -0.93 29.40 -3.91
CA TYR A 793 -1.03 27.95 -3.74
C TYR A 793 -2.43 27.48 -3.31
N LYS A 794 -3.18 28.31 -2.58
CA LYS A 794 -4.59 28.04 -2.25
C LYS A 794 -5.44 27.96 -3.53
N ASN A 795 -5.23 28.86 -4.48
CA ASN A 795 -5.93 28.86 -5.76
C ASN A 795 -5.53 27.66 -6.64
N GLU A 796 -4.23 27.33 -6.69
CA GLU A 796 -3.73 26.16 -7.42
C GLU A 796 -4.28 24.84 -6.85
N ALA A 797 -4.32 24.69 -5.52
CA ALA A 797 -4.93 23.53 -4.87
C ALA A 797 -6.42 23.41 -5.21
N ALA A 798 -7.16 24.53 -5.23
CA ALA A 798 -8.57 24.54 -5.59
C ALA A 798 -8.81 24.16 -7.06
N ALA A 799 -7.95 24.60 -7.98
CA ALA A 799 -8.01 24.19 -9.38
C ALA A 799 -7.69 22.70 -9.55
N PHE A 800 -6.65 22.21 -8.86
CA PHE A 800 -6.26 20.81 -8.91
C PHE A 800 -7.36 19.88 -8.37
N TYR A 801 -7.99 20.26 -7.24
CA TYR A 801 -9.15 19.54 -6.70
C TYR A 801 -10.26 19.37 -7.73
N LYS A 802 -10.65 20.45 -8.43
CA LYS A 802 -11.73 20.43 -9.43
C LYS A 802 -11.42 19.49 -10.60
N ASP A 803 -10.19 19.48 -11.07
CA ASP A 803 -9.78 18.63 -12.19
C ASP A 803 -9.74 17.15 -11.80
N ILE A 804 -9.24 16.83 -10.60
CA ILE A 804 -9.28 15.46 -10.07
C ILE A 804 -10.73 14.99 -9.92
N ARG A 805 -11.60 15.80 -9.30
CA ARG A 805 -13.03 15.51 -9.14
C ARG A 805 -13.71 15.19 -10.46
N ARG A 806 -13.55 16.07 -11.45
CA ARG A 806 -14.10 15.89 -12.79
C ARG A 806 -13.66 14.56 -13.40
N SER A 807 -12.36 14.25 -13.31
CA SER A 807 -11.84 13.00 -13.86
C SER A 807 -12.42 11.77 -13.15
N VAL A 808 -12.47 11.76 -11.82
CA VAL A 808 -13.01 10.65 -11.02
C VAL A 808 -14.48 10.39 -11.36
N GLU A 809 -15.29 11.44 -11.42
CA GLU A 809 -16.71 11.36 -11.79
C GLU A 809 -16.89 10.77 -13.19
N ILE A 810 -16.22 11.33 -14.20
CA ILE A 810 -16.28 10.83 -15.59
C ILE A 810 -15.80 9.38 -15.70
N ALA A 811 -14.78 8.98 -14.94
CA ALA A 811 -14.28 7.62 -14.97
C ALA A 811 -15.29 6.64 -14.35
N SER A 812 -15.87 6.99 -13.19
CA SER A 812 -16.91 6.20 -12.54
C SER A 812 -18.16 6.05 -13.40
N GLU A 813 -18.58 7.12 -14.09
CA GLU A 813 -19.71 7.08 -15.02
C GLU A 813 -19.54 6.06 -16.16
N HIS A 814 -18.30 5.83 -16.60
CA HIS A 814 -17.98 4.89 -17.69
C HIS A 814 -17.68 3.47 -17.22
N CYS A 815 -17.58 3.26 -15.91
CA CYS A 815 -17.42 1.96 -15.30
C CYS A 815 -18.78 1.30 -15.09
N PRO A 816 -18.94 0.00 -15.37
CA PRO A 816 -20.15 -0.71 -15.01
C PRO A 816 -20.30 -0.69 -13.48
N VAL A 817 -21.54 -0.55 -13.01
CA VAL A 817 -21.88 -0.75 -11.60
C VAL A 817 -21.45 -2.15 -11.14
N ILE A 818 -21.13 -2.28 -9.86
CA ILE A 818 -20.67 -3.52 -9.23
C ILE A 818 -21.74 -4.06 -8.31
N ARG A 819 -21.85 -5.39 -8.26
CA ARG A 819 -22.79 -6.08 -7.39
C ARG A 819 -22.28 -6.11 -5.94
N LEU A 820 -23.17 -5.92 -4.98
CA LEU A 820 -22.95 -6.11 -3.55
C LEU A 820 -23.52 -7.46 -3.10
N ARG A 821 -23.17 -7.92 -1.89
CA ARG A 821 -23.58 -9.25 -1.39
C ARG A 821 -25.09 -9.36 -1.18
N ASN A 822 -25.77 -8.24 -0.97
CA ASN A 822 -27.23 -8.21 -0.88
C ASN A 822 -27.95 -8.23 -2.25
N GLY A 823 -27.22 -8.38 -3.36
CA GLY A 823 -27.75 -8.43 -4.72
C GLY A 823 -28.04 -7.06 -5.35
N THR A 824 -27.89 -5.96 -4.60
CA THR A 824 -27.97 -4.59 -5.17
C THR A 824 -26.67 -4.22 -5.87
N TYR A 825 -26.70 -3.15 -6.65
CA TYR A 825 -25.54 -2.61 -7.36
C TYR A 825 -25.24 -1.17 -6.95
N VAL A 826 -23.96 -0.82 -6.92
CA VAL A 826 -23.46 0.55 -6.69
C VAL A 826 -22.46 0.95 -7.78
N PRO A 827 -22.30 2.25 -8.07
CA PRO A 827 -21.25 2.71 -8.99
C PRO A 827 -19.85 2.28 -8.56
N TYR A 828 -19.04 1.83 -9.52
CA TYR A 828 -17.63 1.53 -9.30
C TYR A 828 -16.79 2.80 -9.48
N VAL A 829 -15.87 3.05 -8.54
CA VAL A 829 -14.92 4.15 -8.63
C VAL A 829 -13.56 3.55 -9.04
N PRO A 830 -13.07 3.79 -10.26
CA PRO A 830 -11.78 3.26 -10.71
C PRO A 830 -10.60 4.09 -10.16
N ILE A 831 -9.38 3.62 -10.38
CA ILE A 831 -8.14 4.25 -9.87
C ILE A 831 -7.40 5.10 -10.91
N ARG A 832 -7.88 5.13 -12.16
CA ARG A 832 -7.32 5.92 -13.26
C ARG A 832 -8.38 6.32 -14.31
N PRO A 833 -8.18 7.40 -15.10
CA PRO A 833 -9.22 8.01 -15.95
C PRO A 833 -9.81 7.16 -17.07
N TYR A 834 -9.06 6.15 -17.53
CA TYR A 834 -9.44 5.34 -18.69
C TYR A 834 -9.82 3.90 -18.36
N GLN A 835 -9.67 3.49 -17.09
CA GLN A 835 -10.07 2.16 -16.65
C GLN A 835 -11.59 2.02 -16.65
N ARG A 836 -12.09 0.91 -17.19
CA ARG A 836 -13.50 0.53 -17.16
C ARG A 836 -13.77 -0.66 -16.29
N PHE A 837 -12.81 -1.57 -16.23
CA PHE A 837 -12.99 -2.85 -15.56
C PHE A 837 -12.15 -2.96 -14.30
N ARG A 838 -12.63 -3.76 -13.35
CA ARG A 838 -11.85 -4.20 -12.19
C ARG A 838 -10.87 -5.29 -12.61
N TYR A 839 -9.58 -5.07 -12.37
CA TYR A 839 -8.53 -6.06 -12.59
C TYR A 839 -8.22 -6.85 -11.31
N PHE A 840 -8.30 -6.24 -10.13
CA PHE A 840 -8.32 -7.00 -8.88
C PHE A 840 -9.65 -7.74 -8.70
N GLY A 841 -9.81 -8.87 -9.39
CA GLY A 841 -11.05 -9.65 -9.37
C GLY A 841 -11.26 -10.48 -10.62
N VAL A 842 -12.54 -10.61 -11.01
CA VAL A 842 -13.00 -11.60 -11.98
C VAL A 842 -12.34 -11.47 -13.36
N LYS A 843 -12.02 -10.26 -13.84
CA LYS A 843 -11.47 -10.06 -15.18
C LYS A 843 -10.04 -10.60 -15.31
N LYS A 844 -9.15 -10.28 -14.37
CA LYS A 844 -7.77 -10.80 -14.36
C LYS A 844 -7.73 -12.28 -13.97
N ARG A 845 -8.60 -12.72 -13.06
CA ARG A 845 -8.78 -14.15 -12.78
C ARG A 845 -9.15 -14.93 -14.04
N ALA A 846 -10.16 -14.48 -14.79
CA ALA A 846 -10.57 -15.10 -16.04
C ALA A 846 -9.43 -15.14 -17.07
N TYR A 847 -8.57 -14.11 -17.13
CA TYR A 847 -7.36 -14.18 -17.96
C TYR A 847 -6.46 -15.36 -17.58
N TYR A 848 -6.23 -15.61 -16.29
CA TYR A 848 -5.40 -16.73 -15.84
C TYR A 848 -6.05 -18.12 -16.03
N GLU A 849 -7.37 -18.20 -16.21
CA GLU A 849 -8.05 -19.45 -16.59
C GLU A 849 -7.58 -19.98 -17.96
N ARG A 850 -7.05 -19.09 -18.83
CA ARG A 850 -6.44 -19.48 -20.12
C ARG A 850 -5.30 -20.49 -19.97
N TYR A 851 -4.60 -20.51 -18.84
CA TYR A 851 -3.48 -21.42 -18.57
C TYR A 851 -3.93 -22.82 -18.10
N LYS A 852 -5.22 -23.02 -17.82
CA LYS A 852 -5.81 -24.31 -17.42
C LYS A 852 -5.13 -24.93 -16.18
N LYS A 853 -4.66 -24.10 -15.24
CA LYS A 853 -3.95 -24.52 -14.01
C LYS A 853 -4.86 -24.70 -12.78
N ASN A 854 -6.02 -24.03 -12.75
CA ASN A 854 -6.92 -23.98 -11.59
C ASN A 854 -6.22 -23.51 -10.29
N ILE A 855 -5.45 -22.41 -10.39
CA ILE A 855 -4.72 -21.79 -9.28
C ILE A 855 -5.25 -20.36 -9.07
N TYR A 856 -5.54 -19.99 -7.82
CA TYR A 856 -6.13 -18.69 -7.46
C TYR A 856 -5.23 -17.97 -6.44
N PRO A 857 -4.10 -17.40 -6.89
CA PRO A 857 -3.17 -16.72 -6.01
C PRO A 857 -3.65 -15.31 -5.69
N THR A 858 -3.01 -14.67 -4.72
CA THR A 858 -3.15 -13.23 -4.53
C THR A 858 -2.59 -12.51 -5.76
N LEU A 859 -3.43 -11.68 -6.39
CA LEU A 859 -3.04 -10.79 -7.49
C LEU A 859 -2.36 -9.55 -6.91
N ARG A 860 -1.07 -9.66 -6.58
CA ARG A 860 -0.40 -8.70 -5.71
C ARG A 860 -0.38 -7.28 -6.26
N LEU A 861 -0.04 -7.11 -7.54
CA LEU A 861 0.09 -5.79 -8.12
C LEU A 861 -1.29 -5.17 -8.35
N SER A 862 -2.30 -5.94 -8.76
CA SER A 862 -3.67 -5.43 -8.80
C SER A 862 -4.22 -5.10 -7.41
N ALA A 863 -3.89 -5.87 -6.37
CA ALA A 863 -4.26 -5.54 -4.99
C ALA A 863 -3.60 -4.23 -4.54
N THR A 864 -2.35 -4.00 -4.92
CA THR A 864 -1.63 -2.75 -4.68
C THR A 864 -2.32 -1.57 -5.36
N ARG A 865 -2.66 -1.72 -6.65
CA ARG A 865 -3.32 -0.71 -7.48
C ARG A 865 -4.74 -0.36 -6.98
N GLU A 866 -5.59 -1.36 -6.79
CA GLU A 866 -7.04 -1.17 -6.62
C GLU A 866 -7.54 -1.28 -5.18
N VAL A 867 -6.73 -1.81 -4.26
CA VAL A 867 -7.12 -1.98 -2.85
C VAL A 867 -6.23 -1.10 -1.96
N LEU A 868 -4.93 -1.40 -1.87
CA LEU A 868 -4.00 -0.67 -0.98
C LEU A 868 -3.94 0.84 -1.32
N TYR A 869 -3.72 1.15 -2.59
CA TYR A 869 -3.76 2.52 -3.12
C TYR A 869 -5.00 2.77 -4.00
N GLY A 870 -6.08 2.06 -3.67
CA GLY A 870 -7.36 2.15 -4.33
C GLY A 870 -8.17 3.43 -4.01
N PRO A 871 -9.47 3.44 -4.35
CA PRO A 871 -10.33 4.62 -4.20
C PRO A 871 -10.45 5.16 -2.77
N ILE A 872 -10.16 4.36 -1.74
CA ILE A 872 -10.17 4.81 -0.34
C ILE A 872 -9.24 6.00 -0.10
N VAL A 873 -8.14 6.09 -0.85
CA VAL A 873 -7.18 7.21 -0.79
C VAL A 873 -7.81 8.54 -1.21
N LEU A 874 -8.81 8.52 -2.09
CA LEU A 874 -9.55 9.73 -2.49
C LEU A 874 -10.37 10.29 -1.33
N ILE A 875 -10.91 9.42 -0.47
CA ILE A 875 -11.66 9.83 0.72
C ILE A 875 -10.68 10.37 1.78
N LYS A 876 -9.60 9.63 2.06
CA LYS A 876 -8.58 10.01 3.06
C LYS A 876 -7.94 11.38 2.79
N ASN A 877 -7.76 11.74 1.51
CA ASN A 877 -7.18 13.02 1.11
C ASN A 877 -8.23 14.11 0.82
N GLY A 878 -9.52 13.84 1.06
CA GLY A 878 -10.59 14.84 0.92
C GLY A 878 -10.93 15.22 -0.52
N ILE A 879 -10.64 14.35 -1.50
CA ILE A 879 -11.19 14.45 -2.86
C ILE A 879 -12.67 14.04 -2.83
N ILE A 880 -12.99 13.00 -2.05
CA ILE A 880 -14.36 12.55 -1.78
C ILE A 880 -14.65 12.82 -0.30
N SER A 881 -15.78 13.45 0.00
CA SER A 881 -16.20 13.64 1.39
C SER A 881 -16.68 12.30 1.97
N ALA A 882 -16.38 11.99 3.24
CA ALA A 882 -16.89 10.78 3.89
C ALA A 882 -18.44 10.76 4.01
N ASP A 883 -19.07 11.94 3.93
CA ASP A 883 -20.51 12.14 4.06
C ASP A 883 -21.27 12.08 2.73
N GLU A 884 -20.57 12.04 1.58
CA GLU A 884 -21.23 12.00 0.27
C GLU A 884 -21.47 10.56 -0.22
N PRO A 885 -22.49 10.31 -1.08
CA PRO A 885 -22.84 8.95 -1.50
C PRO A 885 -21.71 8.14 -2.14
N MET A 886 -20.78 8.80 -2.82
CA MET A 886 -19.63 8.14 -3.46
C MET A 886 -18.71 7.44 -2.44
N ALA A 887 -18.60 7.98 -1.22
CA ALA A 887 -17.88 7.30 -0.15
C ALA A 887 -18.56 5.98 0.23
N ASP A 888 -19.89 5.93 0.27
CA ASP A 888 -20.63 4.70 0.56
C ASP A 888 -20.45 3.63 -0.51
N TRP A 889 -20.33 4.02 -1.79
CA TRP A 889 -20.04 3.06 -2.86
C TRP A 889 -18.67 2.40 -2.67
N ILE A 890 -17.65 3.21 -2.36
CA ILE A 890 -16.28 2.74 -2.12
C ILE A 890 -16.23 1.83 -0.88
N LEU A 891 -16.84 2.24 0.23
CA LEU A 891 -16.80 1.48 1.48
C LEU A 891 -17.63 0.20 1.42
N ASN A 892 -18.78 0.21 0.72
CA ASN A 892 -19.56 -1.02 0.51
C ASN A 892 -18.80 -2.00 -0.37
N ASP A 893 -18.15 -1.55 -1.44
CA ASP A 893 -17.29 -2.41 -2.25
C ASP A 893 -16.07 -2.95 -1.51
N TRP A 894 -15.48 -2.11 -0.64
CA TRP A 894 -14.39 -2.50 0.25
C TRP A 894 -14.78 -3.72 1.10
N GLU A 895 -15.91 -3.63 1.77
CA GLU A 895 -16.38 -4.65 2.70
C GLU A 895 -17.01 -5.86 1.99
N ASP A 896 -17.86 -5.64 0.99
CA ASP A 896 -18.62 -6.72 0.36
C ASP A 896 -17.80 -7.52 -0.65
N ASN A 897 -16.81 -6.90 -1.32
CA ASN A 897 -16.14 -7.50 -2.47
C ASN A 897 -14.62 -7.65 -2.31
N ILE A 898 -13.87 -6.54 -2.28
CA ILE A 898 -12.40 -6.60 -2.47
C ILE A 898 -11.65 -7.25 -1.30
N THR A 899 -12.24 -7.28 -0.11
CA THR A 899 -11.63 -7.90 1.08
C THR A 899 -12.22 -9.28 1.42
N MET A 900 -13.07 -9.83 0.54
CA MET A 900 -13.76 -11.10 0.72
C MET A 900 -13.44 -12.09 -0.41
N SER A 901 -12.92 -13.27 -0.07
CA SER A 901 -12.55 -14.27 -1.07
C SER A 901 -13.75 -14.84 -1.82
N THR A 902 -14.88 -15.06 -1.16
CA THR A 902 -16.09 -15.65 -1.77
C THR A 902 -16.73 -14.75 -2.83
N SER A 903 -16.65 -13.43 -2.66
CA SER A 903 -17.29 -12.46 -3.56
C SER A 903 -16.61 -12.39 -4.93
N LEU A 904 -15.26 -12.47 -4.96
CA LEU A 904 -14.48 -12.43 -6.20
C LEU A 904 -13.95 -13.81 -6.62
N ASN A 905 -14.16 -14.82 -5.78
CA ASN A 905 -13.51 -16.14 -5.83
C ASN A 905 -12.00 -15.99 -6.07
N LEU A 906 -11.36 -15.24 -5.18
CA LEU A 906 -9.96 -14.83 -5.27
C LEU A 906 -9.30 -14.85 -3.89
N ASN A 907 -8.02 -15.23 -3.83
CA ASN A 907 -7.22 -15.07 -2.63
C ASN A 907 -6.84 -13.58 -2.50
N ALA A 908 -7.30 -12.88 -1.45
CA ALA A 908 -6.97 -11.45 -1.26
C ALA A 908 -5.70 -11.27 -0.42
N HIS A 909 -5.60 -12.02 0.69
CA HIS A 909 -4.50 -12.01 1.66
C HIS A 909 -4.43 -13.33 2.46
N GLY A 910 -5.13 -14.34 1.98
CA GLY A 910 -5.61 -15.51 2.69
C GLY A 910 -7.05 -15.78 2.26
N TRP A 911 -7.50 -17.05 2.30
CA TRP A 911 -8.89 -17.36 2.01
C TRP A 911 -9.77 -16.87 3.17
N VAL A 912 -10.68 -15.95 2.88
CA VAL A 912 -11.62 -15.42 3.85
C VAL A 912 -12.92 -16.21 3.75
N ASP A 913 -13.12 -17.14 4.68
CA ASP A 913 -14.35 -17.93 4.78
C ASP A 913 -15.48 -17.10 5.39
N ASP A 914 -16.70 -17.33 4.91
CA ASP A 914 -17.91 -16.63 5.37
C ASP A 914 -18.19 -16.86 6.88
N GLU A 915 -17.63 -17.88 7.52
CA GLU A 915 -17.70 -18.07 8.99
C GLU A 915 -16.98 -16.95 9.75
N TYR A 916 -15.77 -16.57 9.30
CA TYR A 916 -14.89 -15.59 9.96
C TYR A 916 -14.86 -14.23 9.25
N TRP A 917 -15.89 -13.91 8.45
CA TRP A 917 -16.00 -12.64 7.71
C TRP A 917 -15.75 -11.40 8.60
N PHE A 918 -16.15 -11.46 9.87
CA PHE A 918 -16.00 -10.37 10.81
C PHE A 918 -14.53 -10.14 11.20
N SER A 919 -13.74 -11.19 11.47
CA SER A 919 -12.34 -11.01 11.90
C SER A 919 -11.33 -11.09 10.76
N ARG A 920 -11.68 -11.69 9.61
CA ARG A 920 -10.76 -11.90 8.47
C ARG A 920 -11.06 -11.05 7.24
N GLY A 921 -12.21 -10.38 7.19
CA GLY A 921 -12.55 -9.39 6.15
C GLY A 921 -12.18 -7.96 6.53
N GLY A 922 -12.41 -7.02 5.60
CA GLY A 922 -12.22 -5.59 5.82
C GLY A 922 -10.75 -5.11 5.83
N MET A 923 -9.80 -5.94 5.37
CA MET A 923 -8.37 -5.66 5.32
C MET A 923 -7.75 -6.09 3.98
N VAL A 924 -6.55 -5.57 3.69
CA VAL A 924 -5.71 -5.95 2.54
C VAL A 924 -4.41 -6.61 3.05
N PHE A 925 -3.64 -7.26 2.17
CA PHE A 925 -2.41 -8.00 2.52
C PHE A 925 -1.37 -7.19 3.33
N GLN A 926 -1.28 -5.88 3.10
CA GLN A 926 -0.50 -4.93 3.91
C GLN A 926 -1.44 -4.05 4.74
N ALA A 927 -2.00 -4.67 5.78
CA ALA A 927 -3.18 -4.19 6.50
C ALA A 927 -3.02 -2.82 7.22
N ASN A 928 -1.79 -2.47 7.61
CA ASN A 928 -1.55 -1.31 8.48
C ASN A 928 -1.12 -0.04 7.73
N LEU A 929 -0.59 -0.15 6.50
CA LEU A 929 -0.18 1.02 5.72
C LEU A 929 -1.37 1.90 5.30
N GLN A 930 -2.36 1.31 4.61
CA GLN A 930 -3.58 1.97 4.15
C GLN A 930 -4.82 1.14 4.52
N ASN A 931 -5.77 1.75 5.23
CA ASN A 931 -7.04 1.14 5.60
C ASN A 931 -8.14 2.23 5.74
N PRO A 932 -9.43 1.83 5.73
CA PRO A 932 -10.57 2.76 5.81
C PRO A 932 -10.90 3.25 7.23
N VAL A 933 -10.17 2.83 8.27
CA VAL A 933 -10.51 3.16 9.67
C VAL A 933 -10.73 4.67 9.90
N PRO A 934 -9.86 5.59 9.42
CA PRO A 934 -10.05 7.01 9.68
C PRO A 934 -11.30 7.56 8.97
N VAL A 935 -11.69 6.94 7.86
CA VAL A 935 -12.92 7.28 7.12
C VAL A 935 -14.14 6.81 7.91
N TYR A 936 -14.13 5.59 8.45
CA TYR A 936 -15.20 5.10 9.32
C TYR A 936 -15.38 5.98 10.55
N LEU A 937 -14.28 6.42 11.19
CA LEU A 937 -14.34 7.36 12.31
C LEU A 937 -14.96 8.71 11.90
N SER A 938 -14.52 9.29 10.77
CA SER A 938 -15.07 10.56 10.29
C SER A 938 -16.56 10.47 9.95
N LYS A 939 -17.03 9.33 9.44
CA LYS A 939 -18.43 9.07 9.09
C LYS A 939 -19.30 8.65 10.29
N GLN A 940 -18.68 8.31 11.41
CA GLN A 940 -19.31 7.72 12.61
C GLN A 940 -19.82 6.27 12.41
N ASP A 941 -19.21 5.52 11.50
CA ASP A 941 -19.35 4.06 11.38
C ASP A 941 -18.48 3.36 12.44
N ILE A 942 -18.67 3.71 13.72
CA ILE A 942 -17.74 3.37 14.80
C ILE A 942 -17.52 1.84 14.97
N PRO A 943 -18.54 0.98 14.87
CA PRO A 943 -18.32 -0.47 14.91
C PRO A 943 -17.36 -0.98 13.81
N ALA A 944 -17.43 -0.41 12.60
CA ALA A 944 -16.53 -0.76 11.51
C ALA A 944 -15.11 -0.23 11.74
N ALA A 945 -14.97 0.98 12.29
CA ALA A 945 -13.68 1.52 12.71
C ALA A 945 -12.99 0.62 13.75
N ILE A 946 -13.70 0.26 14.83
CA ILE A 946 -13.20 -0.61 15.89
C ILE A 946 -12.79 -1.97 15.33
N ARG A 947 -13.65 -2.62 14.55
CA ARG A 947 -13.33 -3.88 13.86
C ARG A 947 -12.06 -3.75 13.03
N GLY A 948 -11.97 -2.71 12.21
CA GLY A 948 -10.82 -2.43 11.37
C GLY A 948 -9.53 -2.33 12.18
N VAL A 949 -9.49 -1.56 13.27
CA VAL A 949 -8.26 -1.40 14.06
C VAL A 949 -7.75 -2.73 14.59
N TYR A 950 -8.58 -3.51 15.27
CA TYR A 950 -8.15 -4.78 15.85
C TYR A 950 -7.74 -5.80 14.78
N ASN A 951 -8.52 -5.90 13.71
CA ASN A 951 -8.27 -6.84 12.62
C ASN A 951 -6.91 -6.56 11.94
N ASN A 952 -6.69 -5.31 11.50
CA ASN A 952 -5.45 -4.92 10.83
C ASN A 952 -4.24 -5.01 11.78
N PHE A 953 -4.41 -4.65 13.05
CA PHE A 953 -3.34 -4.71 14.05
C PHE A 953 -2.88 -6.15 14.33
N VAL A 954 -3.83 -7.07 14.54
CA VAL A 954 -3.51 -8.47 14.88
C VAL A 954 -2.90 -9.21 13.70
N SER A 955 -3.33 -8.93 12.46
CA SER A 955 -2.92 -9.71 11.28
C SER A 955 -1.43 -9.63 10.97
N CYS A 956 -0.74 -8.55 11.35
CA CYS A 956 0.69 -8.36 11.12
C CYS A 956 1.56 -8.46 12.39
N LEU A 957 0.96 -8.64 13.57
CA LEU A 957 1.66 -8.59 14.86
C LEU A 957 2.31 -9.93 15.25
N TYR A 958 3.57 -9.88 15.68
CA TYR A 958 4.22 -10.90 16.49
C TYR A 958 4.10 -10.54 17.99
N PRO A 959 3.12 -11.10 18.72
CA PRO A 959 2.73 -10.57 20.03
C PRO A 959 3.77 -10.82 21.13
N GLU A 960 4.66 -11.80 20.98
CA GLU A 960 5.71 -12.13 21.94
C GLU A 960 6.84 -11.09 21.97
N VAL A 961 7.01 -10.34 20.87
CA VAL A 961 8.11 -9.38 20.68
C VAL A 961 7.62 -8.01 20.25
N ASN A 962 6.30 -7.78 20.13
CA ASN A 962 5.70 -6.50 19.72
C ASN A 962 6.33 -5.89 18.46
N VAL A 963 6.46 -6.71 17.42
CA VAL A 963 6.99 -6.31 16.11
C VAL A 963 5.99 -6.65 15.01
N PHE A 964 5.95 -5.83 13.96
CA PHE A 964 5.17 -6.13 12.76
C PHE A 964 6.01 -6.74 11.64
N THR A 965 5.38 -7.67 10.91
CA THR A 965 5.73 -7.89 9.49
C THR A 965 5.13 -6.80 8.61
N GLU A 966 5.66 -6.61 7.40
CA GLU A 966 5.03 -5.75 6.39
C GLU A 966 3.66 -6.29 5.99
N GLU A 967 3.63 -7.49 5.43
CA GLU A 967 2.45 -8.05 4.77
C GLU A 967 2.33 -9.57 4.95
N TYR A 968 1.23 -10.14 4.44
CA TYR A 968 1.02 -11.58 4.30
C TYR A 968 0.12 -11.87 3.09
N ARG A 969 0.47 -12.90 2.30
CA ARG A 969 -0.26 -13.29 1.07
C ARG A 969 -1.05 -14.59 1.22
N LYS A 970 -0.81 -15.27 2.35
CA LYS A 970 -1.56 -16.41 2.86
C LYS A 970 -1.52 -16.34 4.37
N TRP A 971 -2.52 -16.92 5.03
CA TRP A 971 -2.53 -17.04 6.47
C TRP A 971 -1.24 -17.70 6.99
N VAL A 972 -0.86 -17.36 8.23
CA VAL A 972 0.29 -17.88 8.96
C VAL A 972 1.66 -17.39 8.47
N ASN A 973 1.88 -17.20 7.17
CA ASN A 973 3.21 -16.86 6.66
C ASN A 973 3.32 -15.38 6.27
N ALA A 974 4.08 -14.64 7.08
CA ALA A 974 4.52 -13.29 6.77
C ALA A 974 5.27 -13.20 5.42
N SER A 975 5.05 -12.11 4.70
CA SER A 975 5.76 -11.70 3.49
C SER A 975 6.35 -10.29 3.66
N GLY A 976 7.18 -9.88 2.69
CA GLY A 976 7.92 -8.62 2.79
C GLY A 976 9.09 -8.68 3.79
N PRO A 977 9.80 -7.55 4.03
CA PRO A 977 10.76 -7.44 5.10
C PRO A 977 10.08 -7.56 6.46
N PHE A 978 10.81 -8.19 7.38
CA PHE A 978 10.46 -8.20 8.79
C PHE A 978 10.85 -6.87 9.44
N TYR A 979 10.18 -6.49 10.53
CA TYR A 979 10.42 -5.24 11.25
C TYR A 979 10.08 -4.00 10.40
N LYS A 980 8.81 -3.91 9.97
CA LYS A 980 8.29 -2.87 9.08
C LYS A 980 7.77 -1.67 9.86
N ILE A 981 8.68 -0.75 10.17
CA ILE A 981 8.46 0.44 11.00
C ILE A 981 7.37 1.41 10.47
N PRO A 982 7.24 1.67 9.16
CA PRO A 982 6.17 2.52 8.63
C PRO A 982 4.78 1.98 8.96
N ASP A 983 4.58 0.66 8.85
CA ASP A 983 3.33 -0.02 9.19
C ASP A 983 3.05 0.03 10.69
N GLU A 984 4.07 -0.18 11.53
CA GLU A 984 3.96 0.01 12.99
C GLU A 984 3.55 1.45 13.32
N SER A 985 4.19 2.42 12.67
CA SER A 985 3.93 3.85 12.87
C SER A 985 2.50 4.22 12.46
N ARG A 986 2.02 3.67 11.35
CA ARG A 986 0.65 3.88 10.87
C ARG A 986 -0.39 3.21 11.77
N ALA A 987 -0.11 2.02 12.31
CA ALA A 987 -1.00 1.35 13.25
C ALA A 987 -1.20 2.19 14.53
N ILE A 988 -0.11 2.71 15.11
CA ILE A 988 -0.22 3.58 16.30
C ILE A 988 -0.87 4.93 15.97
N GLN A 989 -0.64 5.49 14.78
CA GLN A 989 -1.38 6.68 14.32
C GLN A 989 -2.89 6.42 14.26
N VAL A 990 -3.31 5.29 13.68
CA VAL A 990 -4.74 4.95 13.58
C VAL A 990 -5.36 4.71 14.97
N ILE A 991 -4.64 4.10 15.91
CA ILE A 991 -5.09 3.99 17.30
C ILE A 991 -5.19 5.39 17.95
N SER A 992 -4.23 6.28 17.69
CA SER A 992 -4.32 7.68 18.15
C SER A 992 -5.52 8.41 17.53
N GLU A 993 -5.89 8.12 16.28
CA GLU A 993 -7.06 8.70 15.61
C GLU A 993 -8.39 8.22 16.23
N MET A 994 -8.44 7.05 16.90
CA MET A 994 -9.61 6.66 17.72
C MET A 994 -9.82 7.61 18.90
N LEU A 995 -8.72 8.15 19.45
CA LEU A 995 -8.69 9.01 20.63
C LEU A 995 -8.80 10.50 20.24
N VAL A 996 -8.19 10.90 19.13
CA VAL A 996 -8.21 12.28 18.62
C VAL A 996 -8.08 12.29 17.09
N LEU A 997 -9.20 12.61 16.42
CA LEU A 997 -9.26 12.78 14.96
C LEU A 997 -9.40 14.26 14.59
N GLU A 998 -8.57 14.70 13.65
CA GLU A 998 -8.57 16.05 13.11
C GLU A 998 -9.41 16.13 11.82
N LYS A 999 -10.35 17.07 11.79
CA LYS A 999 -11.08 17.50 10.58
C LYS A 999 -10.85 19.00 10.38
N GLU A 1000 -11.10 19.54 9.19
CA GLU A 1000 -10.71 20.91 8.80
C GLU A 1000 -11.22 22.05 9.72
N LYS A 1001 -12.27 21.82 10.52
CA LYS A 1001 -12.77 22.77 11.54
C LYS A 1001 -13.30 22.09 12.81
N GLU A 1002 -12.94 20.83 13.01
CA GLU A 1002 -13.55 20.01 14.06
C GLU A 1002 -12.51 19.03 14.62
N LEU A 1003 -12.48 18.89 15.94
CA LEU A 1003 -11.76 17.84 16.65
C LEU A 1003 -12.75 16.84 17.24
N LEU A 1004 -12.56 15.56 16.93
CA LEU A 1004 -13.33 14.48 17.54
C LEU A 1004 -12.45 13.79 18.59
N LEU A 1005 -12.89 13.79 19.85
CA LEU A 1005 -12.20 13.17 20.97
C LEU A 1005 -12.90 11.86 21.37
N ALA A 1006 -12.15 10.78 21.55
CA ALA A 1006 -12.62 9.46 21.96
C ALA A 1006 -13.72 8.84 21.07
N ALA A 1007 -13.81 9.27 19.79
CA ALA A 1007 -14.85 8.79 18.86
C ALA A 1007 -14.79 7.28 18.62
N GLY A 1008 -13.58 6.72 18.57
CA GLY A 1008 -13.36 5.30 18.33
C GLY A 1008 -13.35 4.42 19.58
N THR A 1009 -13.68 4.94 20.77
CA THR A 1009 -13.53 4.19 22.03
C THR A 1009 -14.44 2.96 22.08
N PRO A 1010 -13.89 1.73 22.19
CA PRO A 1010 -14.68 0.53 22.48
C PRO A 1010 -15.45 0.68 23.80
N ARG A 1011 -16.70 0.22 23.85
CA ARG A 1011 -17.55 0.40 25.04
C ARG A 1011 -16.96 -0.27 26.28
N ARG A 1012 -16.31 -1.42 26.09
CA ARG A 1012 -15.60 -2.15 27.16
C ARG A 1012 -14.45 -1.36 27.80
N TRP A 1013 -13.92 -0.34 27.13
CA TRP A 1013 -12.89 0.54 27.71
C TRP A 1013 -13.45 1.52 28.75
N LEU A 1014 -14.77 1.63 28.86
CA LEU A 1014 -15.47 2.49 29.82
C LEU A 1014 -16.20 1.67 30.89
N GLU A 1015 -15.95 0.36 30.98
CA GLU A 1015 -16.46 -0.49 32.05
C GLU A 1015 -15.74 -0.21 33.39
N PRO A 1016 -16.36 -0.57 34.53
CA PRO A 1016 -15.75 -0.37 35.86
C PRO A 1016 -14.30 -0.87 35.95
N GLY A 1017 -13.41 -0.05 36.50
CA GLY A 1017 -11.98 -0.35 36.66
C GLY A 1017 -11.10 -0.04 35.44
N GLN A 1018 -11.69 0.40 34.33
CA GLN A 1018 -10.95 0.82 33.14
C GLN A 1018 -10.64 2.33 33.14
N HIS A 1019 -9.61 2.72 32.41
CA HIS A 1019 -9.19 4.12 32.30
C HIS A 1019 -8.55 4.38 30.94
N ILE A 1020 -8.87 5.51 30.34
CA ILE A 1020 -8.30 6.01 29.09
C ILE A 1020 -7.54 7.29 29.39
N GLU A 1021 -6.33 7.39 28.88
CA GLU A 1021 -5.48 8.57 28.93
C GLU A 1021 -4.93 8.89 27.56
N LEU A 1022 -5.07 10.15 27.14
CA LEU A 1022 -4.33 10.70 26.01
C LEU A 1022 -3.31 11.71 26.56
N ILE A 1023 -2.03 11.50 26.25
CA ILE A 1023 -0.91 12.17 26.90
C ILE A 1023 -0.25 13.12 25.89
N ASN A 1024 -0.35 14.43 26.14
CA ASN A 1024 0.36 15.47 25.39
C ASN A 1024 0.28 15.32 23.85
N ALA A 1025 -0.86 14.94 23.31
CA ALA A 1025 -1.02 14.74 21.88
C ALA A 1025 -1.03 16.08 21.14
N PHE A 1026 -0.24 16.18 20.06
CA PHE A 1026 -0.16 17.37 19.23
C PHE A 1026 -1.02 17.24 17.98
N THR A 1027 -1.79 18.31 17.72
CA THR A 1027 -2.66 18.46 16.54
C THR A 1027 -2.34 19.79 15.85
N GLU A 1028 -2.89 20.01 14.66
CA GLU A 1028 -2.79 21.28 13.95
C GLU A 1028 -3.47 22.44 14.72
N TYR A 1029 -4.35 22.13 15.66
CA TYR A 1029 -5.04 23.08 16.53
C TYR A 1029 -4.30 23.33 17.85
N GLY A 1030 -3.26 22.55 18.13
CA GLY A 1030 -2.44 22.66 19.33
C GLY A 1030 -2.39 21.38 20.17
N GLN A 1031 -1.88 21.52 21.38
CA GLN A 1031 -1.58 20.42 22.29
C GLN A 1031 -2.78 20.13 23.20
N LEU A 1032 -3.10 18.85 23.42
CA LEU A 1032 -4.16 18.45 24.33
C LEU A 1032 -3.82 17.19 25.15
N HIS A 1033 -4.52 17.05 26.27
CA HIS A 1033 -4.47 15.90 27.16
C HIS A 1033 -5.86 15.66 27.74
N TYR A 1034 -6.23 14.41 27.94
CA TYR A 1034 -7.44 14.08 28.69
C TYR A 1034 -7.38 12.72 29.37
N THR A 1035 -8.22 12.56 30.39
CA THR A 1035 -8.58 11.27 30.99
C THR A 1035 -10.07 11.00 30.88
N ILE A 1036 -10.45 9.73 30.71
CA ILE A 1036 -11.85 9.27 30.76
C ILE A 1036 -11.89 7.97 31.58
N GLN A 1037 -12.80 7.91 32.55
CA GLN A 1037 -12.95 6.76 33.44
C GLN A 1037 -14.39 6.61 33.94
N PRO A 1038 -14.78 5.42 34.43
CA PRO A 1038 -16.00 5.25 35.21
C PRO A 1038 -16.02 6.22 36.40
N GLY A 1039 -17.14 6.88 36.63
CA GLY A 1039 -17.31 7.82 37.72
C GLY A 1039 -17.49 7.13 39.06
N LYS A 1040 -17.38 7.91 40.14
CA LYS A 1040 -17.57 7.40 41.51
C LYS A 1040 -19.01 6.98 41.80
N ILE A 1041 -19.96 7.52 41.04
CA ILE A 1041 -21.38 7.19 41.10
C ILE A 1041 -21.66 6.12 40.05
N ALA A 1042 -22.44 5.10 40.40
CA ALA A 1042 -22.85 4.07 39.46
C ALA A 1042 -23.53 4.68 38.21
N GLU A 1043 -23.29 4.07 37.05
CA GLU A 1043 -23.81 4.54 35.75
C GLU A 1043 -23.38 5.97 35.37
N THR A 1044 -22.18 6.37 35.79
CA THR A 1044 -21.57 7.64 35.35
C THR A 1044 -20.19 7.43 34.75
N ILE A 1045 -19.80 8.31 33.82
CA ILE A 1045 -18.45 8.46 33.29
C ILE A 1045 -17.93 9.84 33.69
N GLU A 1046 -16.70 9.90 34.19
CA GLU A 1046 -15.96 11.11 34.50
C GLU A 1046 -14.90 11.37 33.43
N ALA A 1047 -14.76 12.62 32.97
CA ALA A 1047 -13.69 13.02 32.06
C ALA A 1047 -13.05 14.33 32.52
N ASP A 1048 -11.72 14.41 32.45
CA ASP A 1048 -10.95 15.64 32.66
C ASP A 1048 -10.18 15.96 31.37
N ILE A 1049 -10.50 17.08 30.74
CA ILE A 1049 -10.04 17.42 29.40
C ILE A 1049 -9.34 18.76 29.45
N ASP A 1050 -8.06 18.80 29.11
CA ASP A 1050 -7.27 20.02 28.99
C ASP A 1050 -7.15 20.44 27.53
N LEU A 1051 -7.92 21.47 27.17
CA LEU A 1051 -7.89 22.13 25.86
C LEU A 1051 -7.33 23.55 25.93
N THR A 1052 -6.61 23.90 27.00
CA THR A 1052 -6.10 25.28 27.20
C THR A 1052 -5.14 25.74 26.10
N LYS A 1053 -4.49 24.80 25.41
CA LYS A 1053 -3.61 25.05 24.26
C LYS A 1053 -4.22 24.63 22.92
N VAL A 1054 -5.54 24.48 22.85
CA VAL A 1054 -6.26 24.10 21.62
C VAL A 1054 -7.10 25.27 21.12
N ASP A 1055 -6.82 25.68 19.89
CA ASP A 1055 -7.62 26.66 19.15
C ASP A 1055 -8.34 25.96 17.99
N CYS A 1056 -9.50 25.37 18.27
CA CYS A 1056 -10.32 24.67 17.30
C CYS A 1056 -11.77 25.21 17.32
N PRO A 1057 -12.41 25.45 16.15
CA PRO A 1057 -13.77 25.98 16.11
C PRO A 1057 -14.83 25.08 16.77
N SER A 1058 -14.65 23.76 16.70
CA SER A 1058 -15.61 22.78 17.23
C SER A 1058 -14.85 21.61 17.83
N VAL A 1059 -15.16 21.27 19.09
CA VAL A 1059 -14.61 20.08 19.75
C VAL A 1059 -15.76 19.20 20.22
N GLN A 1060 -15.76 17.96 19.76
CA GLN A 1060 -16.78 16.95 20.04
C GLN A 1060 -16.16 15.81 20.85
N LEU A 1061 -16.61 15.62 22.09
CA LEU A 1061 -16.27 14.48 22.92
C LEU A 1061 -17.30 13.38 22.73
N PHE A 1062 -16.86 12.15 22.50
CA PHE A 1062 -17.74 10.99 22.42
C PHE A 1062 -17.67 10.17 23.71
N ILE A 1063 -18.84 9.81 24.25
CA ILE A 1063 -18.96 8.96 25.44
C ILE A 1063 -19.85 7.77 25.10
N ARG A 1064 -19.20 6.68 24.66
CA ARG A 1064 -19.85 5.45 24.23
C ARG A 1064 -20.09 4.53 25.43
N ALA A 1065 -21.13 4.84 26.21
CA ALA A 1065 -21.34 4.20 27.50
C ALA A 1065 -21.46 2.66 27.40
N PRO A 1066 -21.04 1.91 28.44
CA PRO A 1066 -21.19 0.46 28.49
C PRO A 1066 -22.63 -0.01 28.22
N PHE A 1067 -22.77 -1.19 27.61
CA PHE A 1067 -24.07 -1.83 27.32
C PHE A 1067 -25.01 -1.03 26.41
N GLN A 1068 -24.49 -0.12 25.58
CA GLN A 1068 -25.27 0.72 24.65
C GLN A 1068 -26.35 1.58 25.35
N LYS A 1069 -26.12 1.94 26.61
CA LYS A 1069 -27.02 2.83 27.34
C LYS A 1069 -26.89 4.27 26.84
N PRO A 1070 -28.00 5.00 26.60
CA PRO A 1070 -27.97 6.36 26.09
C PRO A 1070 -27.52 7.36 27.16
N ILE A 1071 -26.92 8.49 26.73
CA ILE A 1071 -26.64 9.60 27.64
C ILE A 1071 -27.95 10.15 28.22
N LYS A 1072 -28.05 10.23 29.55
CA LYS A 1072 -29.21 10.78 30.28
C LYS A 1072 -29.00 12.24 30.70
N SER A 1073 -27.79 12.60 31.13
CA SER A 1073 -27.45 13.95 31.56
C SER A 1073 -25.94 14.19 31.54
N VAL A 1074 -25.54 15.45 31.40
CA VAL A 1074 -24.14 15.89 31.41
C VAL A 1074 -23.99 17.07 32.37
N ILE A 1075 -23.00 16.99 33.26
CA ILE A 1075 -22.55 18.08 34.12
C ILE A 1075 -21.17 18.51 33.63
N LEU A 1076 -21.01 19.79 33.27
CA LEU A 1076 -19.73 20.39 32.89
C LEU A 1076 -19.32 21.41 33.95
N ASN A 1077 -18.14 21.21 34.55
CA ASN A 1077 -17.58 22.09 35.60
C ASN A 1077 -18.57 22.38 36.75
N GLY A 1078 -19.36 21.37 37.13
CA GLY A 1078 -20.35 21.45 38.22
C GLY A 1078 -21.72 22.02 37.81
N ALA A 1079 -21.92 22.43 36.56
CA ALA A 1079 -23.19 22.95 36.06
C ALA A 1079 -23.85 22.00 35.04
N PRO A 1080 -25.19 21.91 34.97
CA PRO A 1080 -25.87 21.17 33.90
C PRO A 1080 -25.47 21.67 32.51
N TRP A 1081 -25.22 20.74 31.59
CA TRP A 1081 -24.82 21.03 30.21
C TRP A 1081 -25.82 20.44 29.22
N GLN A 1082 -26.23 21.21 28.21
CA GLN A 1082 -27.30 20.86 27.28
C GLN A 1082 -26.82 20.63 25.84
N HIS A 1083 -25.54 20.86 25.54
CA HIS A 1083 -24.99 20.70 24.19
C HIS A 1083 -24.46 19.28 23.97
N TRP A 1084 -25.37 18.31 23.96
CA TRP A 1084 -25.07 16.89 23.71
C TRP A 1084 -26.19 16.20 22.93
N ASP A 1085 -25.87 15.06 22.33
CA ASP A 1085 -26.76 14.25 21.49
C ASP A 1085 -26.66 12.79 21.95
N ALA A 1086 -27.74 12.27 22.54
CA ALA A 1086 -27.78 10.88 23.04
C ALA A 1086 -27.67 9.84 21.93
N VAL A 1087 -28.22 10.12 20.74
CA VAL A 1087 -28.25 9.16 19.63
C VAL A 1087 -26.87 9.03 19.02
N LYS A 1088 -26.17 10.16 18.86
CA LYS A 1088 -24.79 10.21 18.35
C LYS A 1088 -23.72 10.05 19.44
N GLU A 1089 -24.13 9.92 20.71
CA GLU A 1089 -23.27 9.77 21.88
C GLU A 1089 -22.17 10.86 21.98
N ARG A 1090 -22.48 12.08 21.53
CA ARG A 1090 -21.50 13.19 21.44
C ARG A 1090 -21.88 14.38 22.31
N ILE A 1091 -20.86 15.06 22.82
CA ILE A 1091 -20.95 16.22 23.68
C ILE A 1091 -20.07 17.31 23.08
N THR A 1092 -20.64 18.46 22.75
CA THR A 1092 -19.85 19.63 22.34
C THR A 1092 -19.22 20.27 23.58
N ILE A 1093 -17.90 20.42 23.58
CA ILE A 1093 -17.15 21.00 24.71
C ILE A 1093 -16.44 22.29 24.31
N PRO A 1094 -16.29 23.27 25.22
CA PRO A 1094 -15.59 24.52 24.90
C PRO A 1094 -14.09 24.30 24.64
N ALA A 1095 -13.58 24.83 23.52
CA ALA A 1095 -12.15 24.91 23.24
C ALA A 1095 -11.44 25.96 24.14
N GLY A 1096 -10.12 25.93 24.20
CA GLY A 1096 -9.30 26.91 24.94
C GLY A 1096 -9.41 26.84 26.46
N LYS A 1097 -10.07 25.81 27.03
CA LYS A 1097 -10.36 25.70 28.46
C LYS A 1097 -10.17 24.27 28.97
N ARG A 1098 -9.96 24.14 30.28
CA ARG A 1098 -10.06 22.84 30.96
C ARG A 1098 -11.52 22.54 31.30
N SER A 1099 -11.94 21.31 31.05
CA SER A 1099 -13.32 20.85 31.20
C SER A 1099 -13.36 19.58 32.04
N ARG A 1100 -14.12 19.59 33.13
CA ARG A 1100 -14.43 18.40 33.92
C ARG A 1100 -15.87 17.99 33.71
N LEU A 1101 -16.10 16.77 33.27
CA LEU A 1101 -17.42 16.26 32.93
C LEU A 1101 -17.82 15.10 33.85
N VAL A 1102 -19.11 15.06 34.19
CA VAL A 1102 -19.78 13.86 34.72
C VAL A 1102 -20.95 13.56 33.79
N VAL A 1103 -20.96 12.38 33.19
CA VAL A 1103 -21.97 11.95 32.21
C VAL A 1103 -22.72 10.75 32.75
N SER A 1104 -24.03 10.88 33.00
CA SER A 1104 -24.87 9.74 33.43
C SER A 1104 -25.47 9.04 32.23
N TYR A 1105 -25.59 7.72 32.27
CA TYR A 1105 -26.14 6.89 31.17
C TYR A 1105 -27.12 5.81 31.64
#